data_AF-A0A7S2I0K7-F1
#
_entry.id   AF-A0A7S2I0K7-F1
#
_cell.length_a   1.000
_cell.length_b   1.000
_cell.length_c   1.000
_cell.angle_alpha   90.00
_cell.angle_beta   90.00
_cell.angle_gamma   90.00
#
_symmetry.space_group_name_H-M   'P 1'
#
loop_
_entity.id
_entity.type
_entity.pdbx_description
1 polymer ?
#
loop_
_entity_poly.entity_id
_entity_poly.type
_entity_poly.pdbx_seq_one_letter_code
_entity_poly.pdbx_strand_id
1 'polypeptide(L)'
;KPRPRPVAPLSVFYRMQVVHERNQDNYFLFTRWGTIGSCSQFQTTPFESLEKAAAEFCKIFKSKAANDWFDRANFVHQTLKYRLHKLDYSSPSAVADVLEVSKWHRVPTKLTPLAFRRILNTGACPKLLAEALGRSQVDQPLGRLQKAPLDEARAMLKKIRALIPKVSAMQRLFFGEASSAETTADKVKAMANVLTEISVLSSRIFELVPVPGFQHTSVYPISNIPLWREWHAKIERTDDITLAARLLLGAQSQVRRMSPTDYVYRALDVRITPLASDSEELHLIERYVNRSAPGTCKLFAGPGAQPLPDTKAMSKAEREKAQRPRWQALQNIVCYNNEDLSDASLAGKALAAGSLFEEYARKGEAVCVKRPAESMPGLWLRTTSAEGDALAVQLTEREAASAVAAVYRLDRRGEGEGGPDGTLLFHGSGMVNSLSIISQGLQAKPPGVYHNGSAFGNGIYFANAFAKSRAYCSFHCGVGFILLCEVCPGRCFEGKEFRFQKDLHTAHLQAARKRLGLPPDAAPDEHEALRVASSTIHEQIQTGEIEDFTGTEYDSFHFQSGAAPDPTGDVTHPDGYRVPCGAVVQRPGGSKCGQGTAPKDEIVVYDAARVRRRYILELRDPAFVLTEVPRSDGAPAQQDDMHVDGGGGDGDDGEEVEGSDEDGDGDEHDE
;
A
#
# COMPACT_ATOMS: atom_id res chain seq x y z
N LYS A 1 16.60 5.73 60.91
CA LYS A 1 16.51 4.70 59.83
C LYS A 1 16.97 5.34 58.53
N PRO A 2 17.94 4.78 57.79
CA PRO A 2 18.31 5.32 56.49
C PRO A 2 17.13 5.17 55.53
N ARG A 3 16.84 6.21 54.75
CA ARG A 3 15.84 6.17 53.67
C ARG A 3 16.20 5.03 52.72
N PRO A 4 15.23 4.26 52.19
CA PRO A 4 15.52 3.26 51.18
C PRO A 4 16.22 3.95 50.01
N ARG A 5 17.37 3.40 49.58
CA ARG A 5 18.07 3.88 48.38
C ARG A 5 17.09 3.85 47.21
N PRO A 6 17.10 4.85 46.31
CA PRO A 6 16.31 4.78 45.09
C PRO A 6 16.67 3.48 44.36
N VAL A 7 15.64 2.73 44.00
CA VAL A 7 15.75 1.51 43.19
C VAL A 7 16.59 1.85 41.97
N ALA A 8 17.62 1.05 41.69
CA ALA A 8 18.50 1.24 40.54
C ALA A 8 17.65 1.44 39.26
N PRO A 9 18.05 2.32 38.33
CA PRO A 9 17.33 2.48 37.07
C PRO A 9 17.21 1.11 36.40
N LEU A 10 15.98 0.63 36.27
CA LEU A 10 15.65 -0.73 35.83
C LEU A 10 15.99 -1.00 34.35
N SER A 11 16.55 -0.02 33.64
CA SER A 11 16.88 -0.07 32.22
C SER A 11 18.11 0.80 31.92
N VAL A 12 19.29 0.16 31.84
CA VAL A 12 20.60 0.81 31.59
C VAL A 12 21.32 0.12 30.44
N PHE A 13 22.17 0.86 29.72
CA PHE A 13 23.00 0.31 28.64
C PHE A 13 24.49 0.55 28.88
N TYR A 14 25.30 -0.28 28.22
CA TYR A 14 26.76 -0.15 28.17
C TYR A 14 27.25 -0.55 26.78
N ARG A 15 27.72 0.43 25.99
CA ARG A 15 28.29 0.25 24.65
C ARG A 15 29.81 0.33 24.73
N MET A 16 30.49 -0.54 23.97
CA MET A 16 31.95 -0.61 23.89
C MET A 16 32.38 -0.82 22.44
N GLN A 17 33.40 -0.10 21.99
CA GLN A 17 33.99 -0.23 20.66
C GLN A 17 35.50 0.01 20.71
N VAL A 18 36.26 -0.73 19.91
CA VAL A 18 37.66 -0.40 19.60
C VAL A 18 37.68 0.29 18.24
N VAL A 19 38.24 1.49 18.18
CA VAL A 19 38.30 2.33 16.99
C VAL A 19 39.76 2.53 16.61
N HIS A 20 40.11 2.30 15.34
CA HIS A 20 41.46 2.55 14.81
C HIS A 20 41.49 3.89 14.08
N GLU A 21 42.27 4.83 14.59
CA GLU A 21 42.56 6.10 13.92
C GLU A 21 43.75 5.90 12.97
N ARG A 22 43.45 5.71 11.69
CA ARG A 22 44.46 5.41 10.66
C ARG A 22 45.52 6.48 10.48
N ASN A 23 45.19 7.75 10.78
CA ASN A 23 46.10 8.87 10.55
C ASN A 23 47.26 8.92 11.57
N GLN A 24 46.98 8.57 12.83
CA GLN A 24 47.96 8.58 13.92
C GLN A 24 48.38 7.16 14.34
N ASP A 25 47.86 6.14 13.63
CA ASP A 25 47.98 4.71 13.94
C ASP A 25 47.72 4.37 15.41
N ASN A 26 46.71 5.03 16.00
CA ASN A 26 46.33 4.85 17.40
C ASN A 26 45.01 4.11 17.52
N TYR A 27 44.83 3.41 18.64
CA TYR A 27 43.60 2.67 18.94
C TYR A 27 42.89 3.32 20.11
N PHE A 28 41.58 3.51 20.01
CA PHE A 28 40.76 4.06 21.08
C PHE A 28 39.72 3.05 21.52
N LEU A 29 39.71 2.73 22.82
CA LEU A 29 38.58 2.06 23.45
C LEU A 29 37.54 3.10 23.82
N PHE A 30 36.45 3.14 23.06
CA PHE A 30 35.30 3.97 23.35
C PHE A 30 34.29 3.19 24.18
N THR A 31 33.92 3.72 25.34
CA THR A 31 32.87 3.17 26.21
C THR A 31 31.81 4.24 26.47
N ARG A 32 30.53 3.86 26.41
CA ARG A 32 29.40 4.77 26.62
C ARG A 32 28.31 4.08 27.42
N TRP A 33 27.82 4.72 28.48
CA TRP A 33 26.83 4.13 29.38
C TRP A 33 25.85 5.14 29.93
N GLY A 34 24.69 4.65 30.36
CA GLY A 34 23.67 5.48 30.98
C GLY A 34 22.33 4.74 31.09
N THR A 35 21.34 5.45 31.58
CA THR A 35 19.95 5.01 31.48
C THR A 35 19.55 5.00 30.01
N ILE A 36 18.90 3.92 29.57
CA ILE A 36 18.40 3.84 28.21
C ILE A 36 17.44 5.00 27.99
N GLY A 37 17.79 5.86 27.03
CA GLY A 37 16.96 7.00 26.68
C GLY A 37 17.21 8.32 27.42
N SER A 38 18.32 8.46 28.12
CA SER A 38 18.73 9.72 28.75
C SER A 38 20.12 10.15 28.28
N CYS A 39 20.56 11.33 28.71
CA CYS A 39 21.95 11.75 28.53
C CYS A 39 22.89 10.68 29.10
N SER A 40 23.88 10.29 28.30
CA SER A 40 24.81 9.21 28.63
C SER A 40 26.19 9.75 28.95
N GLN A 41 26.91 9.06 29.82
CA GLN A 41 28.33 9.28 30.01
C GLN A 41 29.11 8.49 28.94
N PHE A 42 30.28 9.00 28.57
CA PHE A 42 31.21 8.29 27.70
C PHE A 42 32.64 8.49 28.18
N GLN A 43 33.50 7.56 27.78
CA GLN A 43 34.93 7.61 28.02
C GLN A 43 35.64 7.07 26.78
N THR A 44 36.68 7.78 26.37
CA THR A 44 37.59 7.36 25.30
C THR A 44 38.95 7.14 25.92
N THR A 45 39.48 5.92 25.82
CA THR A 45 40.80 5.56 26.36
C THR A 45 41.74 5.22 25.20
N PRO A 46 42.85 5.96 25.01
CA PRO A 46 43.82 5.67 23.96
C PRO A 46 44.72 4.48 24.32
N PHE A 47 45.15 3.77 23.29
CA PHE A 47 46.08 2.65 23.34
C PHE A 47 47.01 2.71 22.13
N GLU A 48 48.27 2.36 22.36
CA GLU A 48 49.34 2.33 21.35
C GLU A 48 49.30 1.08 20.45
N SER A 49 48.49 0.07 20.79
CA SER A 49 48.37 -1.15 19.99
C SER A 49 46.98 -1.77 20.09
N LEU A 50 46.59 -2.51 19.05
CA LEU A 50 45.32 -3.23 18.99
C LEU A 50 45.22 -4.27 20.11
N GLU A 51 46.30 -4.96 20.43
CA GLU A 51 46.34 -6.02 21.45
C GLU A 51 46.01 -5.45 22.83
N LYS A 52 46.57 -4.29 23.17
CA LYS A 52 46.32 -3.61 24.45
C LYS A 52 44.88 -3.12 24.55
N ALA A 53 44.37 -2.51 23.48
CA ALA A 53 42.98 -2.08 23.39
C ALA A 53 42.00 -3.27 23.52
N ALA A 54 42.29 -4.38 22.83
CA ALA A 54 41.49 -5.60 22.85
C ALA A 54 41.52 -6.29 24.22
N ALA A 55 42.67 -6.31 24.90
CA ALA A 55 42.80 -6.87 26.24
C ALA A 55 41.93 -6.09 27.25
N GLU A 56 41.99 -4.75 27.23
CA GLU A 56 41.15 -3.94 28.13
C GLU A 56 39.66 -4.04 27.76
N PHE A 57 39.33 -4.12 26.47
CA PHE A 57 37.97 -4.41 26.00
C PHE A 57 37.45 -5.72 26.60
N CYS A 58 38.20 -6.82 26.49
CA CYS A 58 37.78 -8.13 27.00
C CYS A 58 37.64 -8.13 28.53
N LYS A 59 38.54 -7.41 29.23
CA LYS A 59 38.49 -7.25 30.70
C LYS A 59 37.23 -6.49 31.15
N ILE A 60 36.90 -5.37 30.50
CA ILE A 60 35.69 -4.62 30.82
C ILE A 60 34.45 -5.47 30.47
N PHE A 61 34.44 -6.13 29.31
CA PHE A 61 33.35 -7.03 28.91
C PHE A 61 33.09 -8.11 29.96
N LYS A 62 34.12 -8.82 30.41
CA LYS A 62 34.02 -9.85 31.45
C LYS A 62 33.50 -9.30 32.77
N SER A 63 33.96 -8.10 33.17
CA SER A 63 33.47 -7.43 34.39
C SER A 63 31.97 -7.07 34.31
N LYS A 64 31.51 -6.56 33.16
CA LYS A 64 30.14 -6.08 32.95
C LYS A 64 29.15 -7.20 32.66
N ALA A 65 29.54 -8.20 31.89
CA ALA A 65 28.66 -9.26 31.42
C ALA A 65 28.86 -10.61 32.12
N ALA A 66 29.94 -10.78 32.89
CA ALA A 66 30.32 -12.06 33.53
C ALA A 66 30.43 -13.24 32.54
N ASN A 67 30.79 -12.95 31.29
CA ASN A 67 31.02 -13.91 30.23
C ASN A 67 32.38 -13.61 29.58
N ASP A 68 32.98 -14.60 28.92
CA ASP A 68 34.19 -14.39 28.13
C ASP A 68 33.84 -13.87 26.73
N TRP A 69 34.64 -12.95 26.18
CA TRP A 69 34.38 -12.37 24.86
C TRP A 69 34.59 -13.39 23.73
N PHE A 70 35.57 -14.28 23.88
CA PHE A 70 35.88 -15.28 22.86
C PHE A 70 34.82 -16.40 22.83
N ASP A 71 34.17 -16.67 23.97
CA ASP A 71 33.05 -17.62 24.10
C ASP A 71 31.66 -16.95 24.00
N ARG A 72 31.57 -15.76 23.40
CA ARG A 72 30.31 -15.01 23.30
C ARG A 72 29.20 -15.74 22.51
N ALA A 73 29.53 -16.79 21.75
CA ALA A 73 28.55 -17.63 21.07
C ALA A 73 27.67 -18.41 22.06
N ASN A 74 28.21 -18.76 23.24
CA ASN A 74 27.52 -19.49 24.30
C ASN A 74 27.12 -18.57 25.47
N PHE A 75 26.83 -17.30 25.19
CA PHE A 75 26.56 -16.28 26.21
C PHE A 75 25.40 -16.67 27.15
N VAL A 76 25.65 -16.66 28.46
CA VAL A 76 24.63 -16.90 29.50
C VAL A 76 24.43 -15.64 30.34
N HIS A 77 23.22 -15.10 30.35
CA HIS A 77 22.90 -13.92 31.14
C HIS A 77 22.97 -14.21 32.65
N GLN A 78 23.79 -13.43 33.36
CA GLN A 78 23.96 -13.53 34.82
C GLN A 78 23.15 -12.44 35.55
N THR A 79 22.65 -12.76 36.74
CA THR A 79 21.88 -11.82 37.57
C THR A 79 22.72 -10.57 37.90
N LEU A 80 22.13 -9.38 37.78
CA LEU A 80 22.80 -8.07 37.97
C LEU A 80 23.96 -7.76 37.00
N LYS A 81 24.09 -8.50 35.89
CA LYS A 81 25.07 -8.24 34.83
C LYS A 81 24.38 -7.82 33.54
N TYR A 82 25.13 -7.18 32.64
CA TYR A 82 24.62 -6.76 31.34
C TYR A 82 24.35 -7.97 30.45
N ARG A 83 23.26 -7.92 29.68
CA ARG A 83 22.99 -8.86 28.60
C ARG A 83 23.69 -8.39 27.32
N LEU A 84 24.31 -9.30 26.59
CA LEU A 84 24.86 -9.01 25.27
C LEU A 84 23.74 -8.90 24.24
N HIS A 85 23.70 -7.78 23.52
CA HIS A 85 22.86 -7.57 22.34
C HIS A 85 23.76 -7.37 21.12
N LYS A 86 23.56 -8.18 20.07
CA LYS A 86 24.39 -8.15 18.86
C LYS A 86 23.76 -7.21 17.83
N LEU A 87 23.96 -5.91 18.03
CA LEU A 87 23.58 -4.91 17.02
C LEU A 87 24.70 -4.83 15.98
N ASP A 88 24.39 -5.16 14.73
CA ASP A 88 25.30 -4.93 13.61
C ASP A 88 25.19 -3.46 13.18
N TYR A 89 26.26 -2.69 13.40
CA TYR A 89 26.29 -1.25 13.11
C TYR A 89 26.76 -0.95 11.68
N SER A 90 27.10 -1.96 10.88
CA SER A 90 27.31 -1.75 9.45
C SER A 90 26.00 -1.26 8.83
N SER A 91 26.01 -0.09 8.21
CA SER A 91 24.81 0.38 7.50
C SER A 91 24.51 -0.60 6.37
N PRO A 92 23.33 -1.26 6.35
CA PRO A 92 22.99 -2.19 5.28
C PRO A 92 22.92 -1.49 3.92
N SER A 93 22.72 -0.17 3.88
CA SER A 93 22.76 0.62 2.65
C SER A 93 24.17 0.85 2.10
N ALA A 94 25.23 0.63 2.89
CA ALA A 94 26.60 0.58 2.38
C ALA A 94 26.84 -0.66 1.49
N VAL A 95 25.95 -1.65 1.52
CA VAL A 95 26.02 -2.82 0.66
C VAL A 95 25.27 -2.54 -0.65
N ALA A 96 25.89 -2.87 -1.78
CA ALA A 96 25.27 -2.71 -3.09
C ALA A 96 23.89 -3.38 -3.17
N ASP A 97 22.95 -2.67 -3.79
CA ASP A 97 21.63 -3.21 -4.09
C ASP A 97 21.76 -4.34 -5.12
N VAL A 98 20.99 -5.40 -4.92
CA VAL A 98 20.94 -6.56 -5.84
C VAL A 98 19.97 -6.26 -6.99
N LEU A 99 19.08 -5.29 -6.82
CA LEU A 99 18.18 -4.83 -7.86
C LEU A 99 18.90 -3.85 -8.79
N GLU A 100 19.27 -4.31 -9.99
CA GLU A 100 20.08 -3.57 -10.97
C GLU A 100 19.24 -3.21 -12.19
N VAL A 101 18.23 -2.37 -11.98
CA VAL A 101 17.23 -2.10 -13.02
C VAL A 101 17.79 -1.38 -14.25
N SER A 102 18.88 -0.64 -14.08
CA SER A 102 19.61 0.00 -15.18
C SER A 102 20.25 -0.98 -16.17
N LYS A 103 20.40 -2.26 -15.81
CA LYS A 103 20.99 -3.30 -16.67
C LYS A 103 19.93 -4.12 -17.43
N TRP A 104 18.65 -3.78 -17.29
CA TRP A 104 17.58 -4.51 -17.92
C TRP A 104 17.54 -4.19 -19.42
N HIS A 105 17.37 -5.22 -20.24
CA HIS A 105 17.28 -5.07 -21.69
C HIS A 105 15.82 -4.99 -22.10
N ARG A 106 15.55 -4.24 -23.17
CA ARG A 106 14.19 -4.00 -23.64
C ARG A 106 13.62 -5.25 -24.30
N VAL A 107 12.66 -5.87 -23.64
CA VAL A 107 11.82 -6.91 -24.24
C VAL A 107 10.42 -6.33 -24.43
N PRO A 108 9.87 -6.33 -25.67
CA PRO A 108 8.53 -5.83 -25.92
C PRO A 108 7.48 -6.54 -25.08
N THR A 109 6.60 -5.76 -24.47
CA THR A 109 5.48 -6.25 -23.66
C THR A 109 4.37 -6.80 -24.58
N LYS A 110 3.97 -8.06 -24.40
CA LYS A 110 2.96 -8.77 -25.20
C LYS A 110 1.65 -9.05 -24.45
N LEU A 111 1.71 -9.21 -23.13
CA LEU A 111 0.55 -9.66 -22.34
C LEU A 111 -0.21 -8.52 -21.68
N THR A 112 0.52 -7.50 -21.19
CA THR A 112 -0.07 -6.41 -20.40
C THR A 112 -0.84 -5.45 -21.30
N PRO A 113 -2.14 -5.20 -21.05
CA PRO A 113 -2.93 -4.23 -21.81
C PRO A 113 -2.25 -2.87 -21.83
N LEU A 114 -2.09 -2.27 -23.02
CA LEU A 114 -1.33 -1.02 -23.20
C LEU A 114 -1.76 0.08 -22.22
N ALA A 115 -3.07 0.24 -22.03
CA ALA A 115 -3.63 1.22 -21.11
C ALA A 115 -3.20 0.96 -19.65
N PHE A 116 -3.23 -0.30 -19.20
CA PHE A 116 -2.88 -0.66 -17.82
C PHE A 116 -1.36 -0.59 -17.52
N ARG A 117 -0.51 -0.60 -18.55
CA ARG A 117 0.96 -0.46 -18.37
C ARG A 117 1.34 0.79 -17.58
N ARG A 118 0.58 1.88 -17.68
CA ARG A 118 0.86 3.13 -16.96
C ARG A 118 0.84 2.91 -15.45
N ILE A 119 -0.27 2.42 -14.90
CA ILE A 119 -0.38 2.13 -13.46
C ILE A 119 0.67 1.12 -13.04
N LEU A 120 0.83 0.04 -13.80
CA LEU A 120 1.76 -1.04 -13.47
C LEU A 120 3.20 -0.54 -13.40
N ASN A 121 3.65 0.20 -14.41
CA ASN A 121 5.00 0.77 -14.48
C ASN A 121 5.24 1.82 -13.41
N THR A 122 4.26 2.70 -13.17
CA THR A 122 4.36 3.70 -12.10
C THR A 122 4.45 3.04 -10.73
N GLY A 123 3.62 2.03 -10.45
CA GLY A 123 3.65 1.28 -9.20
C GLY A 123 4.92 0.44 -9.02
N ALA A 124 5.48 -0.06 -10.12
CA ALA A 124 6.73 -0.82 -10.18
C ALA A 124 7.99 0.06 -10.24
N CYS A 125 7.87 1.39 -10.18
CA CYS A 125 9.00 2.31 -10.30
C CYS A 125 9.96 2.17 -9.10
N PRO A 126 11.24 1.80 -9.30
CA PRO A 126 12.19 1.66 -8.20
C PRO A 126 12.40 2.96 -7.41
N LYS A 127 12.35 4.12 -8.08
CA LYS A 127 12.48 5.44 -7.44
C LYS A 127 11.33 5.71 -6.47
N LEU A 128 10.09 5.43 -6.88
CA LEU A 128 8.90 5.56 -6.02
C LEU A 128 9.04 4.68 -4.76
N LEU A 129 9.43 3.42 -4.94
CA LEU A 129 9.58 2.46 -3.86
C LEU A 129 10.73 2.84 -2.90
N ALA A 130 11.87 3.27 -3.43
CA ALA A 130 13.01 3.72 -2.64
C ALA A 130 12.69 4.98 -1.82
N GLU A 131 12.00 5.96 -2.42
CA GLU A 131 11.53 7.14 -1.68
C GLU A 131 10.57 6.77 -0.56
N ALA A 132 9.64 5.85 -0.81
CA ALA A 132 8.68 5.38 0.20
C ALA A 132 9.37 4.61 1.34
N LEU A 133 10.42 3.83 1.02
CA LEU A 133 11.23 3.13 2.01
C LEU A 133 12.00 4.12 2.89
N GLY A 134 12.59 5.14 2.27
CA GLY A 134 13.26 6.24 2.96
C GLY A 134 12.32 6.99 3.92
N ARG A 135 11.08 7.29 3.50
CA ARG A 135 10.04 7.88 4.37
C ARG A 135 9.63 6.96 5.51
N SER A 136 9.72 5.65 5.34
CA SER A 136 9.53 4.66 6.40
C SER A 136 10.70 4.59 7.37
N GLN A 137 11.81 5.28 7.06
CA GLN A 137 13.06 5.30 7.82
C GLN A 137 13.57 3.87 8.08
N VAL A 138 13.64 3.09 7.00
CA VAL A 138 14.30 1.78 6.99
C VAL A 138 15.59 1.92 6.19
N ASP A 139 16.72 1.56 6.81
CA ASP A 139 18.06 1.68 6.22
C ASP A 139 18.46 0.36 5.55
N GLN A 140 17.85 0.07 4.40
CA GLN A 140 18.12 -1.14 3.62
C GLN A 140 17.92 -0.90 2.13
N PRO A 141 18.77 -1.47 1.25
CA PRO A 141 18.55 -1.45 -0.20
C PRO A 141 17.25 -2.17 -0.58
N LEU A 142 16.59 -1.69 -1.63
CA LEU A 142 15.26 -2.17 -2.04
C LEU A 142 15.29 -3.66 -2.40
N GLY A 143 16.28 -4.10 -3.19
CA GLY A 143 16.45 -5.49 -3.61
C GLY A 143 16.93 -6.43 -2.50
N ARG A 144 17.21 -5.93 -1.30
CA ARG A 144 17.58 -6.74 -0.14
C ARG A 144 16.44 -6.91 0.86
N LEU A 145 15.29 -6.29 0.64
CA LEU A 145 14.14 -6.46 1.52
C LEU A 145 13.65 -7.91 1.53
N GLN A 146 13.38 -8.44 2.72
CA GLN A 146 12.95 -9.82 2.91
C GLN A 146 11.70 -9.87 3.78
N LYS A 147 10.81 -10.83 3.48
CA LYS A 147 9.55 -11.00 4.21
C LYS A 147 9.74 -11.67 5.58
N ALA A 148 10.58 -12.70 5.66
CA ALA A 148 10.76 -13.47 6.89
C ALA A 148 11.22 -12.62 8.10
N PRO A 149 12.17 -11.67 7.97
CA PRO A 149 12.52 -10.75 9.05
C PRO A 149 11.36 -9.87 9.53
N LEU A 150 10.51 -9.40 8.60
CA LEU A 150 9.35 -8.57 8.92
C LEU A 150 8.29 -9.36 9.67
N ASP A 151 8.03 -10.61 9.26
CA ASP A 151 7.11 -11.52 9.97
C ASP A 151 7.60 -11.85 11.38
N GLU A 152 8.92 -12.10 11.54
CA GLU A 152 9.55 -12.31 12.85
C GLU A 152 9.41 -11.06 13.74
N ALA A 153 9.67 -9.87 13.18
CA ALA A 153 9.51 -8.60 13.90
C ALA A 153 8.05 -8.33 14.31
N ARG A 154 7.08 -8.63 13.43
CA ARG A 154 5.64 -8.51 13.71
C ARG A 154 5.22 -9.45 14.84
N ALA A 155 5.71 -10.68 14.86
CA ALA A 155 5.46 -11.63 15.94
C ALA A 155 6.03 -11.15 17.29
N MET A 156 7.20 -10.54 17.30
CA MET A 156 7.79 -9.96 18.51
C MET A 156 7.05 -8.72 18.99
N LEU A 157 6.62 -7.84 18.09
CA LEU A 157 5.76 -6.71 18.44
C LEU A 157 4.46 -7.18 19.09
N LYS A 158 3.85 -8.26 18.59
CA LYS A 158 2.65 -8.83 19.22
C LYS A 158 2.91 -9.27 20.67
N LYS A 159 4.09 -9.84 20.96
CA LYS A 159 4.50 -10.18 22.34
C LYS A 159 4.67 -8.94 23.20
N ILE A 160 5.39 -7.92 22.70
CA ILE A 160 5.57 -6.62 23.39
C ILE A 160 4.22 -6.01 23.76
N ARG A 161 3.25 -6.04 22.83
CA ARG A 161 1.90 -5.51 23.04
C ARG A 161 1.21 -6.09 24.27
N ALA A 162 1.37 -7.39 24.49
CA ALA A 162 0.79 -8.12 25.63
C ALA A 162 1.54 -7.87 26.95
N LEU A 163 2.81 -7.43 26.90
CA LEU A 163 3.62 -7.14 28.08
C LEU A 163 3.40 -5.71 28.61
N ILE A 164 3.11 -4.74 27.73
CA ILE A 164 2.93 -3.32 28.11
C ILE A 164 1.89 -3.14 29.24
N PRO A 165 0.66 -3.71 29.16
CA PRO A 165 -0.33 -3.55 30.23
C PRO A 165 0.13 -4.15 31.57
N LYS A 166 0.92 -5.23 31.55
CA LYS A 166 1.47 -5.85 32.77
C LYS A 166 2.41 -4.88 33.49
N VAL A 167 3.24 -4.15 32.75
CA VAL A 167 4.11 -3.11 33.31
C VAL A 167 3.27 -2.01 33.97
N SER A 168 2.24 -1.51 33.29
CA SER A 168 1.36 -0.46 33.86
C SER A 168 0.60 -0.94 35.11
N ALA A 169 0.17 -2.20 35.15
CA ALA A 169 -0.46 -2.79 36.34
C ALA A 169 0.53 -2.92 37.51
N MET A 170 1.75 -3.42 37.25
CA MET A 170 2.80 -3.53 38.27
C MET A 170 3.22 -2.16 38.81
N GLN A 171 3.31 -1.14 37.95
CA GLN A 171 3.60 0.24 38.35
C GLN A 171 2.52 0.80 39.27
N ARG A 172 1.23 0.59 38.95
CA ARG A 172 0.11 0.99 39.81
C ARG A 172 0.19 0.34 41.20
N LEU A 173 0.53 -0.95 41.25
CA LEU A 173 0.72 -1.68 42.52
C LEU A 173 1.96 -1.24 43.31
N PHE A 174 2.98 -0.70 42.63
CA PHE A 174 4.20 -0.18 43.25
C PHE A 174 4.01 1.16 43.95
N PHE A 175 3.20 2.04 43.34
CA PHE A 175 2.96 3.40 43.82
C PHE A 175 1.64 3.55 44.61
N GLY A 176 0.81 2.51 44.68
CA GLY A 176 -0.41 2.47 45.49
C GLY A 176 -0.19 1.89 46.90
N GLU A 177 -0.96 2.37 47.89
CA GLU A 177 -0.89 1.97 49.31
C GLU A 177 -1.44 0.55 49.62
N ALA A 178 -1.33 -0.42 48.71
CA ALA A 178 -1.91 -1.73 48.92
C ALA A 178 -0.96 -2.69 49.67
N SER A 179 -1.36 -3.04 50.89
CA SER A 179 -0.82 -4.12 51.71
C SER A 179 -0.95 -5.48 51.00
N SER A 180 0.14 -6.03 50.49
CA SER A 180 0.18 -7.44 50.10
C SER A 180 1.44 -8.12 50.64
N ALA A 181 1.34 -9.43 50.89
CA ALA A 181 2.33 -10.26 51.58
C ALA A 181 3.65 -10.50 50.81
N GLU A 182 3.77 -10.00 49.58
CA GLU A 182 5.01 -10.07 48.77
C GLU A 182 5.99 -8.97 49.15
N THR A 183 7.27 -9.33 49.33
CA THR A 183 8.30 -8.34 49.65
C THR A 183 8.46 -7.34 48.52
N THR A 184 8.74 -6.08 48.84
CA THR A 184 9.02 -5.02 47.85
C THR A 184 10.11 -5.44 46.85
N ALA A 185 11.07 -6.26 47.28
CA ALA A 185 12.15 -6.78 46.43
C ALA A 185 11.65 -7.73 45.33
N ASP A 186 10.70 -8.63 45.64
CA ASP A 186 10.15 -9.59 44.67
C ASP A 186 9.35 -8.88 43.58
N LYS A 187 8.55 -7.87 43.97
CA LYS A 187 7.83 -7.02 43.03
C LYS A 187 8.79 -6.26 42.10
N VAL A 188 9.90 -5.72 42.64
CA VAL A 188 10.91 -4.99 41.83
C VAL A 188 11.51 -5.96 40.81
N LYS A 189 11.85 -7.17 41.25
CA LYS A 189 12.44 -8.21 40.39
C LYS A 189 11.47 -8.65 39.28
N ALA A 190 10.19 -8.85 39.59
CA ALA A 190 9.18 -9.21 38.61
C ALA A 190 9.02 -8.12 37.53
N MET A 191 8.94 -6.85 37.92
CA MET A 191 8.87 -5.74 36.97
C MET A 191 10.15 -5.60 36.13
N ALA A 192 11.33 -5.77 36.75
CA ALA A 192 12.62 -5.77 36.05
C ALA A 192 12.67 -6.84 34.94
N ASN A 193 12.14 -8.04 35.21
CA ASN A 193 12.11 -9.13 34.25
C ASN A 193 11.25 -8.78 33.02
N VAL A 194 10.06 -8.21 33.22
CA VAL A 194 9.19 -7.81 32.09
C VAL A 194 9.81 -6.69 31.26
N LEU A 195 10.40 -5.68 31.91
CA LEU A 195 11.10 -4.60 31.21
C LEU A 195 12.32 -5.12 30.42
N THR A 196 13.02 -6.12 30.97
CA THR A 196 14.14 -6.79 30.30
C THR A 196 13.64 -7.55 29.07
N GLU A 197 12.52 -8.28 29.18
CA GLU A 197 11.92 -9.00 28.05
C GLU A 197 11.49 -8.04 26.93
N ILE A 198 10.83 -6.92 27.26
CA ILE A 198 10.49 -5.88 26.28
C ILE A 198 11.75 -5.36 25.58
N SER A 199 12.82 -5.12 26.34
CA SER A 199 14.08 -4.61 25.79
C SER A 199 14.73 -5.61 24.83
N VAL A 200 14.70 -6.90 25.15
CA VAL A 200 15.24 -7.97 24.32
C VAL A 200 14.47 -8.12 23.01
N LEU A 201 13.14 -8.14 23.09
CA LEU A 201 12.28 -8.18 21.91
C LEU A 201 12.51 -6.94 21.03
N SER A 202 12.63 -5.76 21.65
CA SER A 202 12.88 -4.49 20.94
C SER A 202 14.22 -4.51 20.21
N SER A 203 15.30 -4.93 20.87
CA SER A 203 16.62 -5.04 20.24
C SER A 203 16.60 -5.96 19.03
N ARG A 204 15.89 -7.09 19.12
CA ARG A 204 15.78 -8.02 18.00
C ARG A 204 14.99 -7.41 16.83
N ILE A 205 13.93 -6.66 17.09
CA ILE A 205 13.21 -5.91 16.05
C ILE A 205 14.13 -4.91 15.34
N PHE A 206 15.00 -4.22 16.09
CA PHE A 206 15.96 -3.25 15.53
C PHE A 206 17.01 -3.89 14.61
N GLU A 207 17.38 -5.14 14.87
CA GLU A 207 18.25 -5.91 13.98
C GLU A 207 17.53 -6.35 12.70
N LEU A 208 16.26 -6.77 12.83
CA LEU A 208 15.45 -7.26 11.70
C LEU A 208 14.99 -6.13 10.78
N VAL A 209 14.78 -4.93 11.33
CA VAL A 209 14.28 -3.75 10.63
C VAL A 209 15.20 -2.57 10.94
N PRO A 210 16.32 -2.45 10.20
CA PRO A 210 17.34 -1.44 10.45
C PRO A 210 16.78 -0.04 10.20
N VAL A 211 17.12 0.93 11.04
CA VAL A 211 16.70 2.33 10.94
C VAL A 211 17.94 3.24 10.81
N PRO A 212 17.85 4.37 10.10
CA PRO A 212 18.99 5.27 9.96
C PRO A 212 19.38 5.91 11.30
N GLY A 213 20.66 6.21 11.47
CA GLY A 213 21.15 7.03 12.59
C GLY A 213 21.53 6.29 13.87
N PHE A 214 21.48 4.94 13.91
CA PHE A 214 21.93 4.12 15.06
C PHE A 214 23.33 4.48 15.59
N GLN A 215 24.19 5.02 14.73
CA GLN A 215 25.56 5.38 15.08
C GLN A 215 25.63 6.54 16.09
N HIS A 216 24.65 7.46 16.06
CA HIS A 216 24.70 8.73 16.79
C HIS A 216 23.53 8.94 17.76
N THR A 217 22.42 8.21 17.61
CA THR A 217 21.23 8.35 18.47
C THR A 217 21.06 7.20 19.45
N SER A 218 20.42 7.48 20.58
CA SER A 218 19.99 6.43 21.53
C SER A 218 18.69 5.81 21.03
N VAL A 219 18.62 4.48 21.02
CA VAL A 219 17.39 3.75 20.67
C VAL A 219 16.69 3.25 21.93
N TYR A 220 15.38 3.46 21.99
CA TYR A 220 14.55 3.19 23.16
C TYR A 220 13.77 1.90 22.95
N PRO A 221 13.65 1.03 23.97
CA PRO A 221 12.75 -0.12 23.94
C PRO A 221 11.33 0.32 23.60
N ILE A 222 10.67 -0.49 22.80
CA ILE A 222 9.28 -0.33 22.40
C ILE A 222 8.43 -0.65 23.63
N SER A 223 8.31 0.32 24.53
CA SER A 223 7.87 0.12 25.92
C SER A 223 6.50 0.69 26.23
N ASN A 224 5.88 1.33 25.25
CA ASN A 224 4.55 1.92 25.37
C ASN A 224 3.78 1.79 24.05
N ILE A 225 2.47 2.02 24.13
CA ILE A 225 1.55 1.87 22.99
C ILE A 225 1.88 2.83 21.83
N PRO A 226 2.21 4.11 22.05
CA PRO A 226 2.62 5.01 20.96
C PRO A 226 3.84 4.50 20.16
N LEU A 227 4.91 4.08 20.83
CA LEU A 227 6.10 3.52 20.17
C LEU A 227 5.76 2.21 19.45
N TRP A 228 4.94 1.36 20.07
CA TRP A 228 4.47 0.12 19.45
C TRP A 228 3.74 0.41 18.13
N ARG A 229 2.85 1.42 18.11
CA ARG A 229 2.12 1.85 16.92
C ARG A 229 3.04 2.33 15.82
N GLU A 230 4.03 3.15 16.17
CA GLU A 230 5.02 3.66 15.22
C GLU A 230 5.80 2.52 14.54
N TRP A 231 6.31 1.57 15.34
CA TRP A 231 7.06 0.42 14.84
C TRP A 231 6.21 -0.55 14.04
N HIS A 232 4.97 -0.81 14.48
CA HIS A 232 4.04 -1.61 13.69
C HIS A 232 3.78 -0.95 12.33
N ALA A 233 3.45 0.35 12.31
CA ALA A 233 3.22 1.10 11.09
C ALA A 233 4.45 1.09 10.15
N LYS A 234 5.66 1.14 10.71
CA LYS A 234 6.91 1.02 9.96
C LYS A 234 7.05 -0.35 9.30
N ILE A 235 6.80 -1.43 10.04
CA ILE A 235 6.87 -2.80 9.51
C ILE A 235 5.86 -3.03 8.39
N GLU A 236 4.61 -2.62 8.57
CA GLU A 236 3.57 -2.79 7.53
C GLU A 236 3.92 -2.04 6.24
N ARG A 237 4.32 -0.77 6.33
CA ARG A 237 4.76 0.00 5.15
C ARG A 237 5.95 -0.66 4.46
N THR A 238 6.83 -1.29 5.22
CA THR A 238 8.00 -2.00 4.67
C THR A 238 7.60 -3.32 4.02
N ASP A 239 6.62 -4.06 4.56
CA ASP A 239 6.09 -5.31 3.97
C ASP A 239 5.41 -5.03 2.61
N ASP A 240 4.62 -3.95 2.52
CA ASP A 240 4.02 -3.48 1.26
C ASP A 240 5.09 -3.22 0.18
N ILE A 241 6.16 -2.51 0.53
CA ILE A 241 7.29 -2.23 -0.37
C ILE A 241 8.08 -3.52 -0.69
N THR A 242 8.22 -4.42 0.29
CA THR A 242 8.93 -5.70 0.13
C THR A 242 8.26 -6.58 -0.91
N LEU A 243 6.92 -6.59 -0.98
CA LEU A 243 6.22 -7.32 -2.03
C LEU A 243 6.58 -6.77 -3.42
N ALA A 244 6.50 -5.44 -3.60
CA ALA A 244 6.83 -4.80 -4.87
C ALA A 244 8.30 -5.06 -5.26
N ALA A 245 9.24 -4.95 -4.32
CA ALA A 245 10.65 -5.26 -4.52
C ALA A 245 10.85 -6.73 -4.97
N ARG A 246 10.13 -7.68 -4.37
CA ARG A 246 10.20 -9.10 -4.75
C ARG A 246 9.66 -9.35 -6.16
N LEU A 247 8.60 -8.67 -6.57
CA LEU A 247 8.09 -8.73 -7.95
C LEU A 247 9.15 -8.24 -8.93
N LEU A 248 9.85 -7.15 -8.61
CA LEU A 248 10.95 -6.62 -9.43
C LEU A 248 12.17 -7.55 -9.50
N LEU A 249 12.57 -8.16 -8.38
CA LEU A 249 13.63 -9.17 -8.37
C LEU A 249 13.26 -10.39 -9.21
N GLY A 250 12.00 -10.83 -9.12
CA GLY A 250 11.46 -11.86 -9.98
C GLY A 250 11.54 -11.48 -11.47
N ALA A 251 11.16 -10.24 -11.81
CA ALA A 251 11.26 -9.71 -13.16
C ALA A 251 12.70 -9.68 -13.67
N GLN A 252 13.65 -9.21 -12.85
CA GLN A 252 15.09 -9.23 -13.16
C GLN A 252 15.58 -10.65 -13.49
N SER A 253 15.14 -11.66 -12.73
CA SER A 253 15.52 -13.06 -12.99
C SER A 253 15.03 -13.60 -14.34
N GLN A 254 13.99 -12.98 -14.92
CA GLN A 254 13.37 -13.40 -16.18
C GLN A 254 13.58 -12.40 -17.32
N VAL A 255 14.40 -11.36 -17.13
CA VAL A 255 14.54 -10.24 -18.08
C VAL A 255 14.95 -10.68 -19.50
N ARG A 256 15.67 -11.80 -19.63
CA ARG A 256 16.06 -12.38 -20.93
C ARG A 256 14.92 -13.10 -21.67
N ARG A 257 13.86 -13.47 -20.96
CA ARG A 257 12.76 -14.31 -21.47
C ARG A 257 11.46 -13.53 -21.65
N MET A 258 11.25 -12.47 -20.86
CA MET A 258 10.03 -11.68 -20.89
C MET A 258 10.26 -10.25 -20.45
N SER A 259 9.39 -9.36 -20.92
CA SER A 259 9.32 -7.99 -20.44
C SER A 259 9.11 -7.99 -18.92
N PRO A 260 9.87 -7.19 -18.15
CA PRO A 260 9.63 -6.98 -16.73
C PRO A 260 8.19 -6.59 -16.41
N THR A 261 7.59 -5.76 -17.26
CA THR A 261 6.18 -5.35 -17.15
C THR A 261 5.25 -6.57 -17.21
N ASP A 262 5.46 -7.47 -18.18
CA ASP A 262 4.68 -8.71 -18.30
C ASP A 262 4.95 -9.69 -17.16
N TYR A 263 6.18 -9.72 -16.64
CA TYR A 263 6.49 -10.54 -15.46
C TYR A 263 5.66 -10.08 -14.27
N VAL A 264 5.70 -8.77 -13.98
CA VAL A 264 4.95 -8.20 -12.86
C VAL A 264 3.46 -8.46 -13.07
N TYR A 265 2.91 -8.16 -14.26
CA TYR A 265 1.49 -8.42 -14.55
C TYR A 265 1.10 -9.88 -14.31
N ARG A 266 1.88 -10.83 -14.84
CA ARG A 266 1.64 -12.27 -14.64
C ARG A 266 1.73 -12.67 -13.17
N ALA A 267 2.67 -12.11 -12.42
CA ALA A 267 2.88 -12.41 -11.01
C ALA A 267 1.79 -11.82 -10.09
N LEU A 268 1.04 -10.81 -10.55
CA LEU A 268 -0.12 -10.28 -9.82
C LEU A 268 -1.30 -11.27 -9.78
N ASP A 269 -1.34 -12.24 -10.70
CA ASP A 269 -2.40 -13.25 -10.84
C ASP A 269 -3.82 -12.64 -10.86
N VAL A 270 -3.98 -11.61 -11.68
CA VAL A 270 -5.24 -10.91 -11.92
C VAL A 270 -5.50 -10.78 -13.40
N ARG A 271 -6.77 -10.74 -13.80
CA ARG A 271 -7.18 -10.35 -15.14
C ARG A 271 -7.64 -8.90 -15.09
N ILE A 272 -7.02 -8.06 -15.91
CA ILE A 272 -7.36 -6.65 -16.01
C ILE A 272 -7.83 -6.37 -17.43
N THR A 273 -9.06 -5.85 -17.55
CA THR A 273 -9.70 -5.58 -18.84
C THR A 273 -10.05 -4.09 -18.92
N PRO A 274 -9.46 -3.31 -19.84
CA PRO A 274 -9.87 -1.92 -20.04
C PRO A 274 -11.32 -1.86 -20.53
N LEU A 275 -12.11 -0.96 -19.96
CA LEU A 275 -13.49 -0.75 -20.42
C LEU A 275 -13.49 0.07 -21.70
N ALA A 276 -14.31 -0.36 -22.67
CA ALA A 276 -14.48 0.34 -23.94
C ALA A 276 -15.16 1.70 -23.73
N SER A 277 -14.81 2.66 -24.58
CA SER A 277 -15.24 4.07 -24.51
C SER A 277 -16.76 4.25 -24.57
N ASP A 278 -17.44 3.32 -25.21
CA ASP A 278 -18.88 3.23 -25.46
C ASP A 278 -19.61 2.25 -24.53
N SER A 279 -18.89 1.54 -23.65
CA SER A 279 -19.49 0.57 -22.74
C SER A 279 -20.41 1.22 -21.70
N GLU A 280 -21.56 0.58 -21.46
CA GLU A 280 -22.54 1.04 -20.46
C GLU A 280 -21.95 1.08 -19.05
N GLU A 281 -21.09 0.13 -18.72
CA GLU A 281 -20.39 0.01 -17.44
C GLU A 281 -19.44 1.18 -17.21
N LEU A 282 -18.68 1.60 -18.23
CA LEU A 282 -17.84 2.80 -18.15
C LEU A 282 -18.70 4.04 -17.89
N HIS A 283 -19.79 4.21 -18.64
CA HIS A 283 -20.70 5.34 -18.47
C HIS A 283 -21.34 5.39 -17.07
N LEU A 284 -21.70 4.23 -16.51
CA LEU A 284 -22.21 4.13 -15.15
C LEU A 284 -21.17 4.60 -14.12
N ILE A 285 -19.92 4.14 -14.26
CA ILE A 285 -18.83 4.50 -13.35
C ILE A 285 -18.50 6.00 -13.45
N GLU A 286 -18.39 6.54 -14.66
CA GLU A 286 -18.13 7.97 -14.85
C GLU A 286 -19.29 8.83 -14.35
N ARG A 287 -20.53 8.38 -14.52
CA ARG A 287 -21.69 9.04 -13.92
C ARG A 287 -21.59 9.04 -12.40
N TYR A 288 -21.24 7.91 -11.78
CA TYR A 288 -21.05 7.84 -10.33
C TYR A 288 -19.98 8.82 -9.84
N VAL A 289 -18.84 8.88 -10.53
CA VAL A 289 -17.77 9.86 -10.26
C VAL A 289 -18.29 11.29 -10.40
N ASN A 290 -18.92 11.65 -11.52
CA ASN A 290 -19.38 13.02 -11.78
C ASN A 290 -20.55 13.45 -10.89
N ARG A 291 -21.36 12.54 -10.37
CA ARG A 291 -22.47 12.87 -9.47
C ARG A 291 -21.98 13.26 -8.08
N SER A 292 -20.86 12.70 -7.66
CA SER A 292 -20.20 13.02 -6.38
C SER A 292 -19.05 14.03 -6.53
N ALA A 293 -18.53 14.25 -7.73
CA ALA A 293 -17.49 15.23 -8.06
C ALA A 293 -17.65 15.76 -9.50
N PRO A 294 -18.54 16.75 -9.74
CA PRO A 294 -18.86 17.23 -11.08
C PRO A 294 -17.65 17.71 -11.88
N GLY A 295 -17.58 17.31 -13.16
CA GLY A 295 -16.53 17.74 -14.09
C GLY A 295 -15.24 16.93 -14.02
N THR A 296 -15.17 15.93 -13.15
CA THR A 296 -14.01 15.03 -13.01
C THR A 296 -13.84 14.16 -14.25
N CYS A 297 -14.92 13.56 -14.74
CA CYS A 297 -14.90 12.77 -15.98
C CYS A 297 -15.46 13.58 -17.14
N LYS A 298 -14.77 13.54 -18.29
CA LYS A 298 -15.37 13.96 -19.56
C LYS A 298 -16.20 12.81 -20.10
N LEU A 299 -17.52 12.93 -19.97
CA LEU A 299 -18.44 11.92 -20.49
C LEU A 299 -18.32 11.81 -22.01
N PHE A 300 -18.49 10.60 -22.52
CA PHE A 300 -18.50 10.34 -23.96
C PHE A 300 -19.52 11.24 -24.68
N ALA A 301 -19.07 11.88 -25.76
CA ALA A 301 -19.86 12.75 -26.62
C ALA A 301 -19.86 12.24 -28.08
N GLY A 302 -20.09 10.93 -28.29
CA GLY A 302 -20.24 10.35 -29.63
C GLY A 302 -21.62 10.58 -30.25
N PRO A 303 -21.87 10.11 -31.49
CA PRO A 303 -23.18 10.24 -32.13
C PRO A 303 -24.28 9.63 -31.25
N GLY A 304 -25.29 10.44 -30.89
CA GLY A 304 -26.36 10.05 -29.96
C GLY A 304 -26.15 10.44 -28.49
N ALA A 305 -24.95 10.88 -28.11
CA ALA A 305 -24.71 11.46 -26.79
C ALA A 305 -25.33 12.87 -26.72
N GLN A 306 -26.27 13.07 -25.80
CA GLN A 306 -26.76 14.41 -25.50
C GLN A 306 -25.79 15.08 -24.51
N PRO A 307 -25.40 16.35 -24.73
CA PRO A 307 -24.67 17.12 -23.73
C PRO A 307 -25.41 17.04 -22.39
N LEU A 308 -24.68 16.85 -21.28
CA LEU A 308 -25.28 17.06 -19.97
C LEU A 308 -25.83 18.48 -19.94
N PRO A 309 -27.13 18.67 -19.64
CA PRO A 309 -27.71 20.00 -19.70
C PRO A 309 -27.03 20.89 -18.65
N ASP A 310 -26.71 22.13 -19.03
CA ASP A 310 -26.04 23.09 -18.13
C ASP A 310 -26.94 23.38 -16.93
N THR A 311 -26.66 22.71 -15.83
CA THR A 311 -27.44 22.80 -14.60
C THR A 311 -27.55 24.23 -14.06
N LYS A 312 -26.62 25.14 -14.41
CA LYS A 312 -26.66 26.54 -13.99
C LYS A 312 -27.74 27.34 -14.71
N ALA A 313 -28.14 26.94 -15.91
CA ALA A 313 -29.14 27.61 -16.74
C ALA A 313 -30.57 27.05 -16.58
N MET A 314 -30.76 25.97 -15.82
CA MET A 314 -32.03 25.25 -15.72
C MET A 314 -32.92 25.71 -14.55
N SER A 315 -34.23 25.74 -14.77
CA SER A 315 -35.23 25.93 -13.72
C SER A 315 -35.26 24.73 -12.74
N LYS A 316 -35.83 24.93 -11.54
CA LYS A 316 -35.94 23.88 -10.51
C LYS A 316 -36.69 22.63 -11.02
N ALA A 317 -37.76 22.82 -11.79
CA ALA A 317 -38.54 21.73 -12.38
C ALA A 317 -37.77 20.97 -13.48
N GLU A 318 -36.96 21.68 -14.27
CA GLU A 318 -36.09 21.06 -15.28
C GLU A 318 -34.93 20.29 -14.64
N ARG A 319 -34.38 20.79 -13.52
CA ARG A 319 -33.37 20.07 -12.71
C ARG A 319 -33.94 18.77 -12.12
N GLU A 320 -35.17 18.79 -11.60
CA GLU A 320 -35.87 17.57 -11.13
C GLU A 320 -36.18 16.60 -12.27
N LYS A 321 -36.52 17.10 -13.47
CA LYS A 321 -36.79 16.28 -14.66
C LYS A 321 -35.51 15.64 -15.24
N ALA A 322 -34.37 16.32 -15.17
CA ALA A 322 -33.06 15.79 -15.56
C ALA A 322 -32.43 14.87 -14.49
N GLN A 323 -32.93 14.92 -13.24
CA GLN A 323 -32.57 13.96 -12.19
C GLN A 323 -33.24 12.60 -12.38
N ARG A 324 -34.32 12.50 -13.17
CA ARG A 324 -34.99 11.23 -13.50
C ARG A 324 -34.13 10.40 -14.45
N PRO A 325 -33.89 9.11 -14.15
CA PRO A 325 -33.08 8.26 -15.00
C PRO A 325 -33.73 8.03 -16.37
N ARG A 326 -33.04 8.37 -17.46
CA ARG A 326 -33.28 7.77 -18.78
C ARG A 326 -32.54 6.43 -18.89
N TRP A 327 -32.86 5.49 -17.99
CA TRP A 327 -32.41 4.09 -18.06
C TRP A 327 -33.32 3.21 -18.94
N GLN A 328 -34.09 3.79 -19.87
CA GLN A 328 -34.88 3.04 -20.84
C GLN A 328 -34.62 3.56 -22.24
N ALA A 329 -33.56 3.05 -22.86
CA ALA A 329 -33.43 2.88 -24.31
C ALA A 329 -32.14 2.11 -24.66
N LEU A 330 -31.81 1.03 -23.94
CA LEU A 330 -30.85 0.01 -24.40
C LEU A 330 -31.42 -1.40 -24.19
N GLN A 331 -32.73 -1.54 -24.39
CA GLN A 331 -33.34 -2.83 -24.68
C GLN A 331 -33.99 -2.72 -26.06
N ASN A 332 -33.60 -3.65 -26.93
CA ASN A 332 -34.15 -3.92 -28.27
C ASN A 332 -33.82 -2.89 -29.36
N ILE A 333 -32.53 -2.71 -29.67
CA ILE A 333 -32.16 -2.38 -31.05
C ILE A 333 -31.61 -3.65 -31.67
N VAL A 334 -32.35 -4.18 -32.63
CA VAL A 334 -31.94 -5.26 -33.51
C VAL A 334 -30.66 -4.81 -34.21
N CYS A 335 -29.57 -5.55 -34.02
CA CYS A 335 -28.36 -5.38 -34.79
C CYS A 335 -28.66 -5.77 -36.24
N TYR A 336 -28.47 -4.84 -37.17
CA TYR A 336 -28.46 -5.17 -38.60
C TYR A 336 -27.05 -5.63 -38.98
N ASN A 337 -26.99 -6.68 -39.78
CA ASN A 337 -25.76 -7.19 -40.37
C ASN A 337 -25.48 -6.38 -41.64
N ASN A 338 -24.25 -6.41 -42.14
CA ASN A 338 -23.83 -5.66 -43.34
C ASN A 338 -24.66 -5.93 -44.62
N GLU A 339 -25.52 -6.95 -44.66
CA GLU A 339 -26.36 -7.27 -45.83
C GLU A 339 -27.63 -6.41 -45.91
N ASP A 340 -28.07 -5.80 -44.80
CA ASP A 340 -29.30 -4.99 -44.74
C ASP A 340 -29.08 -3.50 -45.09
N LEU A 341 -27.86 -3.10 -45.47
CA LEU A 341 -27.47 -1.72 -45.80
C LEU A 341 -27.19 -1.49 -47.30
N SER A 342 -27.83 -2.27 -48.18
CA SER A 342 -27.73 -2.09 -49.64
C SER A 342 -28.51 -0.88 -50.18
N ASP A 343 -29.10 -0.05 -49.31
CA ASP A 343 -29.75 1.19 -49.72
C ASP A 343 -28.73 2.35 -49.78
N ALA A 344 -28.49 2.84 -50.99
CA ALA A 344 -27.50 3.86 -51.35
C ALA A 344 -27.75 5.26 -50.75
N SER A 345 -28.68 5.40 -49.80
CA SER A 345 -29.07 6.67 -49.19
C SER A 345 -28.32 7.02 -47.89
N LEU A 346 -27.41 6.17 -47.41
CA LEU A 346 -26.71 6.36 -46.12
C LEU A 346 -25.17 6.48 -46.21
N ALA A 347 -24.62 6.70 -47.41
CA ALA A 347 -23.20 6.95 -47.60
C ALA A 347 -22.82 8.38 -47.13
N GLY A 348 -22.36 8.51 -45.88
CA GLY A 348 -21.63 9.72 -45.49
C GLY A 348 -21.29 9.96 -44.03
N LYS A 349 -21.91 9.30 -43.03
CA LYS A 349 -21.72 9.72 -41.63
C LYS A 349 -21.87 8.58 -40.62
N ALA A 350 -20.77 7.98 -40.19
CA ALA A 350 -20.45 7.63 -38.79
C ALA A 350 -19.27 6.65 -38.69
N LEU A 351 -18.21 7.04 -37.98
CA LEU A 351 -17.24 6.14 -37.35
C LEU A 351 -16.96 6.67 -35.93
N ALA A 352 -16.97 5.80 -34.91
CA ALA A 352 -16.81 6.16 -33.50
C ALA A 352 -15.52 5.56 -32.89
N ALA A 353 -15.08 6.18 -31.79
CA ALA A 353 -13.74 6.08 -31.22
C ALA A 353 -13.47 4.78 -30.43
N GLY A 354 -12.35 4.10 -30.73
CA GLY A 354 -11.88 2.93 -29.97
C GLY A 354 -11.06 1.90 -30.76
N SER A 355 -10.83 2.07 -32.06
CA SER A 355 -10.20 1.04 -32.88
C SER A 355 -8.67 1.03 -32.78
N LEU A 356 -8.11 -0.06 -32.25
CA LEU A 356 -6.74 -0.51 -32.52
C LEU A 356 -6.73 -1.18 -33.91
N PHE A 357 -5.76 -0.83 -34.76
CA PHE A 357 -5.51 -1.52 -36.04
C PHE A 357 -4.02 -1.87 -36.16
N GLU A 358 -3.71 -3.09 -36.62
CA GLU A 358 -2.76 -3.52 -37.68
C GLU A 358 -2.59 -5.06 -37.64
N GLU A 359 -2.33 -5.84 -38.70
CA GLU A 359 -1.46 -5.71 -39.91
C GLU A 359 -2.11 -6.35 -41.19
N TYR A 360 -1.98 -5.82 -42.42
CA TYR A 360 -0.90 -5.78 -43.46
C TYR A 360 -0.88 -6.94 -44.50
N ALA A 361 -1.19 -6.58 -45.77
CA ALA A 361 -0.97 -7.25 -47.09
C ALA A 361 -1.37 -8.76 -47.30
N ARG A 362 -1.83 -9.29 -48.45
CA ARG A 362 -2.46 -8.84 -49.73
C ARG A 362 -2.78 -10.10 -50.58
N LYS A 363 -3.84 -10.11 -51.43
CA LYS A 363 -3.89 -10.64 -52.84
C LYS A 363 -5.31 -11.03 -53.28
N GLY A 364 -5.66 -10.72 -54.53
CA GLY A 364 -7.05 -10.76 -55.01
C GLY A 364 -7.64 -9.36 -54.99
N GLU A 365 -8.95 -9.20 -55.14
CA GLU A 365 -9.54 -7.96 -55.68
C GLU A 365 -9.35 -6.67 -54.84
N ALA A 366 -8.71 -6.72 -53.67
CA ALA A 366 -8.14 -5.57 -52.94
C ALA A 366 -9.18 -4.48 -52.54
N VAL A 367 -8.97 -3.45 -51.72
CA VAL A 367 -7.80 -2.58 -51.43
C VAL A 367 -7.86 -2.02 -49.99
N CYS A 368 -6.67 -1.64 -49.49
CA CYS A 368 -6.38 -0.73 -48.38
C CYS A 368 -7.29 0.50 -48.25
N VAL A 369 -7.33 1.09 -47.04
CA VAL A 369 -7.53 2.54 -46.92
C VAL A 369 -6.50 3.16 -46.00
N LYS A 370 -5.75 4.10 -46.59
CA LYS A 370 -4.92 5.13 -45.97
C LYS A 370 -5.82 6.17 -45.30
N ARG A 371 -5.60 6.50 -44.02
CA ARG A 371 -6.21 7.70 -43.40
C ARG A 371 -5.35 8.93 -43.73
N PRO A 372 -5.95 10.11 -44.01
CA PRO A 372 -5.25 11.24 -44.58
C PRO A 372 -4.12 11.75 -43.70
N ALA A 373 -3.07 12.21 -44.38
CA ALA A 373 -1.99 12.98 -43.83
C ALA A 373 -2.52 14.33 -43.38
N GLU A 374 -2.81 14.45 -42.09
CA GLU A 374 -2.73 15.70 -41.34
C GLU A 374 -2.43 15.29 -39.89
N SER A 375 -1.16 15.45 -39.51
CA SER A 375 -0.69 15.14 -38.17
C SER A 375 -1.30 16.12 -37.18
N MET A 376 -2.45 15.77 -36.60
CA MET A 376 -2.84 16.39 -35.34
C MET A 376 -1.79 15.99 -34.30
N PRO A 377 -1.19 16.95 -33.58
CA PRO A 377 -0.23 16.63 -32.53
C PRO A 377 -0.91 15.68 -31.53
N GLY A 378 -0.27 14.54 -31.25
CA GLY A 378 -0.75 13.61 -30.24
C GLY A 378 -0.42 14.14 -28.85
N LEU A 379 -1.36 14.02 -27.91
CA LEU A 379 -1.07 14.22 -26.48
C LEU A 379 -0.46 12.95 -25.92
N TRP A 380 0.76 13.03 -25.41
CA TRP A 380 1.50 11.89 -24.88
C TRP A 380 1.77 12.07 -23.40
N LEU A 381 1.60 10.98 -22.63
CA LEU A 381 2.08 10.91 -21.25
C LEU A 381 3.38 10.11 -21.20
N ARG A 382 4.43 10.72 -20.65
CA ARG A 382 5.70 10.08 -20.39
C ARG A 382 5.66 9.43 -19.01
N THR A 383 5.68 8.10 -18.95
CA THR A 383 5.78 7.33 -17.71
C THR A 383 7.18 6.72 -17.60
N THR A 384 7.76 6.68 -16.41
CA THR A 384 8.97 5.89 -16.18
C THR A 384 8.58 4.43 -15.97
N SER A 385 9.09 3.56 -16.83
CA SER A 385 9.00 2.11 -16.66
C SER A 385 9.89 1.66 -15.50
N ALA A 386 9.72 0.40 -15.07
CA ALA A 386 10.64 -0.19 -14.11
C ALA A 386 12.08 -0.01 -14.58
N GLU A 387 12.36 -0.24 -15.87
CA GLU A 387 13.65 -0.16 -16.59
C GLU A 387 14.32 1.24 -16.56
N GLY A 388 13.68 2.26 -15.98
CA GLY A 388 14.19 3.63 -15.96
C GLY A 388 13.99 4.40 -17.28
N ASP A 389 13.63 3.69 -18.34
CA ASP A 389 13.23 4.24 -19.63
C ASP A 389 11.85 4.87 -19.56
N ALA A 390 11.68 5.90 -20.38
CA ALA A 390 10.44 6.64 -20.45
C ALA A 390 9.52 6.10 -21.54
N LEU A 391 8.45 5.44 -21.12
CA LEU A 391 7.37 5.00 -22.00
C LEU A 391 6.42 6.16 -22.28
N ALA A 392 6.33 6.58 -23.54
CA ALA A 392 5.31 7.52 -24.01
C ALA A 392 4.04 6.75 -24.39
N VAL A 393 2.90 7.12 -23.79
CA VAL A 393 1.59 6.56 -24.13
C VAL A 393 0.73 7.65 -24.75
N GLN A 394 0.22 7.42 -25.96
CA GLN A 394 -0.70 8.34 -26.63
C GLN A 394 -2.05 8.32 -25.93
N LEU A 395 -2.65 9.50 -25.80
CA LEU A 395 -3.95 9.70 -25.18
C LEU A 395 -4.96 10.16 -26.22
N THR A 396 -6.22 9.77 -26.04
CA THR A 396 -7.35 10.39 -26.72
C THR A 396 -7.63 11.78 -26.12
N GLU A 397 -8.31 12.65 -26.87
CA GLU A 397 -8.71 13.98 -26.39
C GLU A 397 -9.55 13.90 -25.09
N ARG A 398 -10.46 12.93 -25.02
CA ARG A 398 -11.27 12.66 -23.82
C ARG A 398 -10.39 12.32 -22.63
N GLU A 399 -9.44 11.39 -22.80
CA GLU A 399 -8.54 10.97 -21.72
C GLU A 399 -7.65 12.12 -21.25
N ALA A 400 -7.18 12.96 -22.17
CA ALA A 400 -6.36 14.12 -21.85
C ALA A 400 -7.15 15.20 -21.08
N ALA A 401 -8.43 15.38 -21.41
CA ALA A 401 -9.29 16.36 -20.78
C ALA A 401 -9.99 15.87 -19.48
N SER A 402 -9.91 14.57 -19.18
CA SER A 402 -10.54 13.93 -18.03
C SER A 402 -9.53 13.68 -16.89
N ALA A 403 -9.95 13.90 -15.65
CA ALA A 403 -9.13 13.57 -14.47
C ALA A 403 -9.13 12.06 -14.17
N VAL A 404 -10.15 11.33 -14.63
CA VAL A 404 -10.11 9.86 -14.73
C VAL A 404 -9.70 9.52 -16.15
N ALA A 405 -8.49 8.98 -16.30
CA ALA A 405 -7.92 8.67 -17.61
C ALA A 405 -8.50 7.37 -18.16
N ALA A 406 -8.68 6.34 -17.35
CA ALA A 406 -9.19 5.06 -17.80
C ALA A 406 -9.85 4.29 -16.65
N VAL A 407 -10.71 3.34 -17.00
CA VAL A 407 -11.34 2.42 -16.04
C VAL A 407 -11.05 1.00 -16.50
N TYR A 408 -10.57 0.18 -15.59
CA TYR A 408 -10.26 -1.21 -15.82
C TYR A 408 -11.12 -2.09 -14.93
N ARG A 409 -11.77 -3.10 -15.52
CA ARG A 409 -12.34 -4.20 -14.75
C ARG A 409 -11.20 -5.06 -14.21
N LEU A 410 -11.28 -5.39 -12.93
CA LEU A 410 -10.36 -6.30 -12.25
C LEU A 410 -11.12 -7.56 -11.88
N ASP A 411 -10.64 -8.70 -12.37
CA ASP A 411 -11.12 -10.01 -11.99
C ASP A 411 -9.99 -10.80 -11.33
N ARG A 412 -10.22 -11.31 -10.13
CA ARG A 412 -9.25 -12.14 -9.41
C ARG A 412 -9.85 -13.50 -9.07
N ARG A 413 -9.07 -14.55 -9.31
CA ARG A 413 -9.43 -15.91 -8.88
C ARG A 413 -9.56 -15.96 -7.36
N GLY A 414 -10.69 -16.48 -6.87
CA GLY A 414 -10.95 -16.67 -5.44
C GLY A 414 -11.69 -15.51 -4.75
N GLU A 415 -11.90 -14.36 -5.40
CA GLU A 415 -12.90 -13.39 -4.96
C GLU A 415 -14.27 -13.89 -5.47
N GLY A 416 -15.04 -14.59 -4.62
CA GLY A 416 -16.27 -15.32 -5.00
C GLY A 416 -17.43 -14.46 -5.53
N GLU A 417 -18.53 -15.09 -5.96
CA GLU A 417 -19.69 -14.38 -6.53
C GLU A 417 -20.35 -13.39 -5.56
N GLY A 418 -20.84 -12.29 -6.13
CA GLY A 418 -21.51 -11.17 -5.45
C GLY A 418 -22.54 -11.59 -4.40
N GLY A 419 -22.64 -10.84 -3.32
CA GLY A 419 -23.67 -11.02 -2.29
C GLY A 419 -24.86 -10.10 -2.63
N PRO A 420 -26.11 -10.50 -2.31
CA PRO A 420 -27.31 -9.76 -2.71
C PRO A 420 -27.40 -8.32 -2.16
N ASP A 421 -26.57 -7.95 -1.18
CA ASP A 421 -26.55 -6.64 -0.52
C ASP A 421 -25.25 -5.84 -0.74
N GLY A 422 -24.51 -6.13 -1.82
CA GLY A 422 -23.29 -5.38 -2.17
C GLY A 422 -23.56 -3.91 -2.51
N THR A 423 -22.63 -3.02 -2.16
CA THR A 423 -22.61 -1.61 -2.61
C THR A 423 -21.24 -1.27 -3.20
N LEU A 424 -21.22 -0.62 -4.36
CA LEU A 424 -20.00 -0.19 -5.02
C LEU A 424 -19.48 1.12 -4.39
N LEU A 425 -18.33 1.03 -3.72
CA LEU A 425 -17.75 2.13 -2.95
C LEU A 425 -16.30 2.40 -3.36
N PHE A 426 -15.88 3.66 -3.22
CA PHE A 426 -14.54 4.12 -3.55
C PHE A 426 -13.55 3.85 -2.43
N HIS A 427 -12.36 3.33 -2.76
CA HIS A 427 -11.21 3.24 -1.87
C HIS A 427 -10.00 3.91 -2.51
N GLY A 428 -9.44 4.92 -1.84
CA GLY A 428 -8.24 5.63 -2.29
C GLY A 428 -6.99 5.17 -1.56
N SER A 429 -5.89 5.03 -2.29
CA SER A 429 -4.60 4.64 -1.72
C SER A 429 -3.45 5.30 -2.50
N GLY A 430 -2.28 5.39 -1.87
CA GLY A 430 -1.08 5.93 -2.51
C GLY A 430 -0.52 4.98 -3.58
N MET A 431 0.05 5.53 -4.65
CA MET A 431 0.59 4.76 -5.79
C MET A 431 1.60 3.67 -5.38
N VAL A 432 2.36 3.90 -4.31
CA VAL A 432 3.30 2.91 -3.74
C VAL A 432 2.62 1.59 -3.33
N ASN A 433 1.35 1.63 -2.93
CA ASN A 433 0.60 0.46 -2.48
C ASN A 433 -0.13 -0.27 -3.63
N SER A 434 -0.01 0.23 -4.87
CA SER A 434 -0.77 -0.32 -6.02
C SER A 434 -0.50 -1.81 -6.22
N LEU A 435 0.77 -2.21 -6.28
CA LEU A 435 1.14 -3.61 -6.49
C LEU A 435 0.74 -4.51 -5.32
N SER A 436 0.89 -4.05 -4.07
CA SER A 436 0.49 -4.85 -2.91
C SER A 436 -1.02 -5.04 -2.85
N ILE A 437 -1.79 -3.98 -3.06
CA ILE A 437 -3.25 -4.05 -3.07
C ILE A 437 -3.74 -4.91 -4.24
N ILE A 438 -3.17 -4.79 -5.44
CA ILE A 438 -3.59 -5.62 -6.58
C ILE A 438 -3.22 -7.09 -6.35
N SER A 439 -2.03 -7.36 -5.81
CA SER A 439 -1.50 -8.71 -5.58
C SER A 439 -2.12 -9.43 -4.37
N GLN A 440 -2.52 -8.74 -3.30
CA GLN A 440 -2.97 -9.38 -2.05
C GLN A 440 -4.41 -9.01 -1.65
N GLY A 441 -5.01 -7.99 -2.28
CA GLY A 441 -6.28 -7.44 -1.85
C GLY A 441 -6.15 -6.37 -0.78
N LEU A 442 -7.31 -5.83 -0.38
CA LEU A 442 -7.40 -4.89 0.72
C LEU A 442 -7.42 -5.66 2.04
N GLN A 443 -6.57 -5.27 2.99
CA GLN A 443 -6.44 -5.94 4.28
C GLN A 443 -6.85 -5.00 5.41
N ALA A 444 -7.66 -5.51 6.34
CA ALA A 444 -7.83 -4.88 7.63
C ALA A 444 -6.51 -4.99 8.41
N LYS A 445 -6.17 -3.95 9.17
CA LYS A 445 -4.92 -3.94 9.92
C LYS A 445 -5.10 -4.66 11.26
N PRO A 446 -4.03 -5.26 11.82
CA PRO A 446 -4.12 -5.90 13.14
C PRO A 446 -4.57 -4.92 14.23
N PRO A 447 -5.21 -5.38 15.32
CA PRO A 447 -5.56 -4.53 16.45
C PRO A 447 -4.33 -3.84 17.08
N GLY A 448 -4.50 -2.58 17.49
CA GLY A 448 -3.52 -1.74 18.17
C GLY A 448 -2.94 -0.62 17.31
N VAL A 449 -3.18 -0.60 16.00
CA VAL A 449 -2.37 0.13 14.99
C VAL A 449 -3.08 1.37 14.47
N TYR A 450 -2.67 2.55 14.93
CA TYR A 450 -3.30 3.80 14.48
C TYR A 450 -2.54 4.38 13.30
N HIS A 451 -3.28 4.66 12.23
CA HIS A 451 -2.79 5.44 11.10
C HIS A 451 -3.64 6.69 10.90
N ASN A 452 -3.06 7.69 10.26
CA ASN A 452 -3.83 8.82 9.74
C ASN A 452 -4.94 8.27 8.83
N GLY A 453 -6.20 8.55 9.16
CA GLY A 453 -7.37 8.02 8.46
C GLY A 453 -8.10 6.87 9.15
N SER A 454 -7.55 6.28 10.24
CA SER A 454 -8.23 5.22 11.01
C SER A 454 -9.14 5.78 12.11
N ALA A 455 -10.03 6.71 11.76
CA ALA A 455 -10.90 7.39 12.74
C ALA A 455 -11.88 6.45 13.47
N PHE A 456 -12.16 5.30 12.84
CA PHE A 456 -13.16 4.32 13.25
C PHE A 456 -12.55 2.91 13.38
N GLY A 457 -11.34 2.81 13.93
CA GLY A 457 -10.66 1.54 14.18
C GLY A 457 -9.93 0.95 12.96
N ASN A 458 -9.45 -0.28 13.09
CA ASN A 458 -8.57 -0.91 12.09
C ASN A 458 -9.36 -1.72 11.06
N GLY A 459 -10.26 -1.04 10.35
CA GLY A 459 -10.98 -1.63 9.21
C GLY A 459 -10.44 -1.18 7.86
N ILE A 460 -11.13 -1.62 6.81
CA ILE A 460 -10.97 -1.18 5.43
C ILE A 460 -11.99 -0.07 5.17
N TYR A 461 -11.50 1.10 4.79
CA TYR A 461 -12.29 2.32 4.68
C TYR A 461 -12.75 2.55 3.24
N PHE A 462 -14.02 2.92 3.10
CA PHE A 462 -14.66 3.21 1.83
C PHE A 462 -15.47 4.50 1.91
N ALA A 463 -15.71 5.13 0.77
CA ALA A 463 -16.62 6.25 0.64
C ALA A 463 -17.62 6.01 -0.50
N ASN A 464 -18.85 6.51 -0.32
CA ASN A 464 -19.86 6.55 -1.38
C ASN A 464 -19.68 7.74 -2.33
N ALA A 465 -18.58 8.49 -2.21
CA ALA A 465 -18.31 9.68 -3.00
C ALA A 465 -16.85 9.74 -3.43
N PHE A 466 -16.64 10.06 -4.72
CA PHE A 466 -15.33 10.05 -5.35
C PHE A 466 -14.34 11.00 -4.66
N ALA A 467 -14.75 12.25 -4.42
CA ALA A 467 -13.87 13.29 -3.89
C ALA A 467 -13.24 12.93 -2.53
N LYS A 468 -13.98 12.22 -1.68
CA LYS A 468 -13.51 11.78 -0.36
C LYS A 468 -12.36 10.78 -0.49
N SER A 469 -12.54 9.72 -1.28
CA SER A 469 -11.49 8.72 -1.50
C SER A 469 -10.33 9.23 -2.36
N ARG A 470 -10.60 10.13 -3.31
CA ARG A 470 -9.57 10.79 -4.15
C ARG A 470 -8.52 11.56 -3.32
N ALA A 471 -8.89 12.08 -2.14
CA ALA A 471 -7.97 12.79 -1.25
C ALA A 471 -6.87 11.88 -0.65
N TYR A 472 -7.07 10.55 -0.66
CA TYR A 472 -6.09 9.58 -0.18
C TYR A 472 -5.19 9.03 -1.29
N CYS A 473 -5.43 9.44 -2.54
CA CYS A 473 -4.63 9.01 -3.68
C CYS A 473 -3.37 9.86 -3.81
N SER A 474 -2.21 9.23 -3.98
CA SER A 474 -0.96 9.92 -4.34
C SER A 474 -0.62 9.66 -5.81
N PHE A 475 0.13 10.60 -6.39
CA PHE A 475 0.52 10.59 -7.79
C PHE A 475 2.03 10.39 -7.89
N HIS A 476 2.45 9.68 -8.92
CA HIS A 476 3.84 9.60 -9.33
C HIS A 476 3.89 9.70 -10.86
N CYS A 477 4.75 10.59 -11.38
CA CYS A 477 4.82 10.89 -12.81
C CYS A 477 3.44 11.21 -13.44
N GLY A 478 2.60 11.95 -12.71
CA GLY A 478 1.26 12.33 -13.17
C GLY A 478 0.19 11.22 -13.12
N VAL A 479 0.54 10.01 -12.69
CA VAL A 479 -0.37 8.85 -12.62
C VAL A 479 -0.72 8.55 -11.16
N GLY A 480 -2.02 8.39 -10.90
CA GLY A 480 -2.60 7.92 -9.65
C GLY A 480 -3.56 6.76 -9.90
N PHE A 481 -4.04 6.11 -8.85
CA PHE A 481 -5.11 5.13 -8.97
C PHE A 481 -6.11 5.24 -7.82
N ILE A 482 -7.33 4.78 -8.07
CA ILE A 482 -8.38 4.62 -7.06
C ILE A 482 -9.17 3.35 -7.37
N LEU A 483 -9.66 2.67 -6.34
CA LEU A 483 -10.43 1.44 -6.48
C LEU A 483 -11.92 1.71 -6.34
N LEU A 484 -12.73 0.97 -7.10
CA LEU A 484 -14.13 0.72 -6.80
C LEU A 484 -14.27 -0.73 -6.37
N CYS A 485 -14.80 -0.92 -5.17
CA CYS A 485 -14.99 -2.22 -4.57
C CYS A 485 -16.48 -2.46 -4.31
N GLU A 486 -16.95 -3.66 -4.62
CA GLU A 486 -18.22 -4.15 -4.12
C GLU A 486 -18.02 -4.53 -2.65
N VAL A 487 -18.71 -3.82 -1.76
CA VAL A 487 -18.60 -3.98 -0.31
C VAL A 487 -19.92 -4.49 0.22
N CYS A 488 -19.90 -5.56 1.02
CA CYS A 488 -21.06 -6.11 1.71
C CYS A 488 -21.04 -5.68 3.18
N PRO A 489 -21.59 -4.50 3.52
CA PRO A 489 -21.45 -3.94 4.86
C PRO A 489 -22.24 -4.73 5.92
N GLY A 490 -23.23 -5.55 5.52
CA GLY A 490 -24.05 -6.32 6.45
C GLY A 490 -24.82 -5.41 7.40
N ARG A 491 -24.88 -5.77 8.68
CA ARG A 491 -25.51 -4.91 9.69
C ARG A 491 -24.56 -3.80 10.13
N CYS A 492 -24.83 -2.57 9.69
CA CYS A 492 -24.02 -1.40 10.02
C CYS A 492 -24.37 -0.83 11.40
N PHE A 493 -23.36 -0.46 12.18
CA PHE A 493 -23.51 0.50 13.26
C PHE A 493 -23.43 1.92 12.69
N GLU A 494 -24.43 2.76 12.93
CA GLU A 494 -24.47 4.12 12.39
C GLU A 494 -23.95 5.15 13.40
N GLY A 495 -22.91 5.89 13.01
CA GLY A 495 -22.31 6.97 13.80
C GLY A 495 -22.45 8.33 13.12
N LYS A 496 -22.67 9.38 13.91
CA LYS A 496 -22.85 10.77 13.41
C LYS A 496 -21.85 11.76 13.99
N GLU A 497 -21.13 11.36 15.02
CA GLU A 497 -20.15 12.16 15.73
C GLU A 497 -18.81 11.41 15.75
N PHE A 498 -17.70 12.14 15.87
CA PHE A 498 -16.37 11.53 16.00
C PHE A 498 -16.15 11.01 17.43
N ARG A 499 -16.97 10.04 17.86
CA ARG A 499 -16.99 9.45 19.20
C ARG A 499 -16.88 7.93 19.17
N PHE A 500 -16.09 7.41 18.24
CA PHE A 500 -15.99 5.99 17.93
C PHE A 500 -15.78 5.07 19.15
N GLN A 501 -14.94 5.46 20.10
CA GLN A 501 -14.74 4.67 21.33
C GLN A 501 -16.02 4.52 22.17
N LYS A 502 -16.88 5.54 22.19
CA LYS A 502 -18.18 5.49 22.86
C LYS A 502 -19.17 4.63 22.07
N ASP A 503 -19.11 4.69 20.75
CA ASP A 503 -19.94 3.88 19.86
C ASP A 503 -19.59 2.38 20.01
N LEU A 504 -18.29 2.04 20.05
CA LEU A 504 -17.80 0.71 20.40
C LEU A 504 -18.29 0.26 21.78
N HIS A 505 -18.11 1.09 22.81
CA HIS A 505 -18.56 0.77 24.17
C HIS A 505 -20.06 0.47 24.20
N THR A 506 -20.86 1.27 23.48
CA THR A 506 -22.31 1.08 23.38
C THR A 506 -22.66 -0.27 22.76
N ALA A 507 -22.08 -0.61 21.61
CA ALA A 507 -22.36 -1.87 20.91
C ALA A 507 -21.92 -3.10 21.71
N HIS A 508 -20.73 -3.06 22.32
CA HIS A 508 -20.22 -4.16 23.14
C HIS A 508 -20.99 -4.32 24.44
N LEU A 509 -21.42 -3.22 25.07
CA LEU A 509 -22.27 -3.27 26.26
C LEU A 509 -23.66 -3.84 25.94
N GLN A 510 -24.23 -3.53 24.77
CA GLN A 510 -25.46 -4.16 24.27
C GLN A 510 -25.29 -5.67 24.10
N ALA A 511 -24.18 -6.12 23.50
CA ALA A 511 -23.87 -7.54 23.39
C ALA A 511 -23.71 -8.21 24.77
N ALA A 512 -23.09 -7.53 25.75
CA ALA A 512 -22.97 -8.01 27.11
C ALA A 512 -24.32 -8.16 27.80
N ARG A 513 -25.23 -7.17 27.68
CA ARG A 513 -26.61 -7.27 28.21
C ARG A 513 -27.33 -8.52 27.69
N LYS A 514 -27.24 -8.77 26.37
CA LYS A 514 -27.85 -9.94 25.74
C LYS A 514 -27.26 -11.25 26.27
N ARG A 515 -25.92 -11.34 26.44
CA ARG A 515 -25.25 -12.51 27.02
C ARG A 515 -25.66 -12.77 28.48
N LEU A 516 -25.92 -11.71 29.23
CA LEU A 516 -26.37 -11.77 30.63
C LEU A 516 -27.89 -11.97 30.78
N GLY A 517 -28.65 -12.01 29.69
CA GLY A 517 -30.11 -12.12 29.72
C GLY A 517 -30.82 -10.88 30.28
N LEU A 518 -30.18 -9.71 30.22
CA LEU A 518 -30.71 -8.45 30.76
C LEU A 518 -31.51 -7.66 29.71
N PRO A 519 -32.49 -6.83 30.13
CA PRO A 519 -33.18 -5.90 29.24
C PRO A 519 -32.21 -4.96 28.50
N PRO A 520 -32.54 -4.50 27.28
CA PRO A 520 -31.67 -3.63 26.48
C PRO A 520 -31.31 -2.28 27.16
N ASP A 521 -32.20 -1.80 28.01
CA ASP A 521 -32.14 -0.54 28.74
C ASP A 521 -31.55 -0.68 30.16
N ALA A 522 -31.22 -1.91 30.59
CA ALA A 522 -30.65 -2.16 31.91
C ALA A 522 -29.43 -1.27 32.18
N ALA A 523 -29.47 -0.56 33.31
CA ALA A 523 -28.40 0.33 33.72
C ALA A 523 -27.24 -0.47 34.35
N PRO A 524 -25.96 -0.17 34.02
CA PRO A 524 -24.83 -0.84 34.64
C PRO A 524 -24.84 -0.76 36.16
N ASP A 525 -25.27 0.36 36.74
CA ASP A 525 -25.26 0.57 38.19
C ASP A 525 -26.26 -0.31 38.96
N GLU A 526 -27.28 -0.83 38.26
CA GLU A 526 -28.32 -1.71 38.84
C GLU A 526 -27.91 -3.19 38.83
N HIS A 527 -26.85 -3.54 38.09
CA HIS A 527 -26.43 -4.93 37.89
C HIS A 527 -24.91 -5.07 38.02
N GLU A 528 -24.43 -5.73 39.08
CA GLU A 528 -22.99 -5.88 39.34
C GLU A 528 -22.23 -6.49 38.16
N ALA A 529 -22.74 -7.57 37.56
CA ALA A 529 -22.11 -8.21 36.40
C ALA A 529 -22.01 -7.28 35.18
N LEU A 530 -23.03 -6.43 34.95
CA LEU A 530 -23.03 -5.48 33.85
C LEU A 530 -22.11 -4.28 34.14
N ARG A 531 -22.02 -3.83 35.40
CA ARG A 531 -21.05 -2.82 35.84
C ARG A 531 -19.61 -3.27 35.58
N VAL A 532 -19.28 -4.51 35.99
CA VAL A 532 -17.97 -5.11 35.75
C VAL A 532 -17.69 -5.21 34.25
N ALA A 533 -18.64 -5.74 33.45
CA ALA A 533 -18.48 -5.81 32.01
C ALA A 533 -18.26 -4.44 31.36
N SER A 534 -19.02 -3.41 31.76
CA SER A 534 -18.88 -2.04 31.27
C SER A 534 -17.49 -1.47 31.56
N SER A 535 -16.96 -1.66 32.77
CA SER A 535 -15.60 -1.23 33.15
C SER A 535 -14.53 -2.00 32.37
N THR A 536 -14.68 -3.32 32.20
CA THR A 536 -13.75 -4.14 31.42
C THR A 536 -13.73 -3.72 29.95
N ILE A 537 -14.89 -3.53 29.31
CA ILE A 537 -14.98 -3.06 27.92
C ILE A 537 -14.30 -1.70 27.78
N HIS A 538 -14.52 -0.79 28.72
CA HIS A 538 -13.87 0.52 28.71
C HIS A 538 -12.34 0.40 28.75
N GLU A 539 -11.80 -0.43 29.64
CA GLU A 539 -10.35 -0.69 29.72
C GLU A 539 -9.81 -1.37 28.45
N GLN A 540 -10.55 -2.32 27.88
CA GLN A 540 -10.17 -2.99 26.63
C GLN A 540 -10.15 -2.04 25.42
N ILE A 541 -11.09 -1.09 25.33
CA ILE A 541 -11.08 -0.05 24.29
C ILE A 541 -9.91 0.92 24.51
N GLN A 542 -9.69 1.38 25.74
CA GLN A 542 -8.58 2.29 26.09
C GLN A 542 -7.21 1.66 25.79
N THR A 543 -7.08 0.38 26.09
CA THR A 543 -5.85 -0.37 25.85
C THR A 543 -5.70 -0.79 24.40
N GLY A 544 -6.73 -0.69 23.53
CA GLY A 544 -6.71 -1.09 22.12
C GLY A 544 -6.85 -2.61 21.88
N GLU A 545 -7.44 -3.32 22.83
CA GLU A 545 -7.83 -4.74 22.68
C GLU A 545 -9.15 -4.85 21.90
N ILE A 546 -10.08 -3.93 22.13
CA ILE A 546 -11.29 -3.75 21.31
C ILE A 546 -11.12 -2.51 20.45
N GLU A 547 -11.11 -2.71 19.13
CA GLU A 547 -10.99 -1.62 18.13
C GLU A 547 -12.01 -1.75 16.99
N ASP A 548 -12.89 -2.75 17.05
CA ASP A 548 -13.93 -3.02 16.06
C ASP A 548 -15.20 -3.60 16.74
N PHE A 549 -16.17 -3.98 15.92
CA PHE A 549 -17.45 -4.53 16.37
C PHE A 549 -17.46 -6.06 16.49
N THR A 550 -16.31 -6.73 16.44
CA THR A 550 -16.20 -8.18 16.55
C THR A 550 -16.80 -8.67 17.87
N GLY A 551 -17.70 -9.65 17.81
CA GLY A 551 -18.41 -10.16 18.99
C GLY A 551 -19.68 -9.38 19.36
N THR A 552 -20.03 -8.35 18.59
CA THR A 552 -21.35 -7.69 18.62
C THR A 552 -22.24 -8.22 17.49
N GLU A 553 -23.41 -7.62 17.30
CA GLU A 553 -24.32 -7.92 16.17
C GLU A 553 -24.04 -7.10 14.91
N TYR A 554 -23.05 -6.20 14.96
CA TYR A 554 -22.70 -5.31 13.85
C TYR A 554 -21.47 -5.82 13.11
N ASP A 555 -21.54 -5.74 11.79
CA ASP A 555 -20.51 -6.22 10.87
C ASP A 555 -19.58 -5.10 10.38
N SER A 556 -20.08 -3.86 10.43
CA SER A 556 -19.44 -2.69 9.85
C SER A 556 -19.86 -1.42 10.57
N PHE A 557 -19.20 -0.31 10.25
CA PHE A 557 -19.51 1.01 10.75
C PHE A 557 -19.77 1.97 9.61
N HIS A 558 -20.84 2.77 9.71
CA HIS A 558 -21.15 3.82 8.75
C HIS A 558 -21.16 5.17 9.47
N PHE A 559 -20.12 5.97 9.22
CA PHE A 559 -20.11 7.36 9.59
C PHE A 559 -20.97 8.18 8.61
N GLN A 560 -22.07 8.73 9.12
CA GLN A 560 -23.03 9.51 8.37
C GLN A 560 -22.68 11.01 8.45
N SER A 561 -22.05 11.53 7.39
CA SER A 561 -21.75 12.95 7.26
C SER A 561 -23.00 13.80 6.95
N GLY A 562 -22.85 15.12 6.95
CA GLY A 562 -23.92 16.09 6.72
C GLY A 562 -24.49 16.10 5.30
N ALA A 563 -23.80 15.49 4.34
CA ALA A 563 -24.28 15.30 2.97
C ALA A 563 -23.92 13.90 2.47
N ALA A 564 -24.69 13.38 1.52
CA ALA A 564 -24.44 12.08 0.90
C ALA A 564 -25.10 12.00 -0.48
N PRO A 565 -24.71 11.05 -1.34
CA PRO A 565 -25.50 10.72 -2.52
C PRO A 565 -26.95 10.39 -2.14
N ASP A 566 -27.90 10.97 -2.87
CA ASP A 566 -29.33 10.69 -2.71
C ASP A 566 -29.64 9.23 -3.09
N PRO A 567 -30.10 8.38 -2.14
CA PRO A 567 -30.37 6.97 -2.42
C PRO A 567 -31.44 6.74 -3.50
N THR A 568 -32.31 7.72 -3.78
CA THR A 568 -33.32 7.62 -4.84
C THR A 568 -32.70 7.61 -6.25
N GLY A 569 -31.45 8.06 -6.38
CA GLY A 569 -30.68 8.03 -7.62
C GLY A 569 -29.74 6.85 -7.74
N ASP A 570 -29.80 5.89 -6.81
CA ASP A 570 -29.00 4.67 -6.87
C ASP A 570 -29.39 3.83 -8.09
N VAL A 571 -28.39 3.12 -8.62
CA VAL A 571 -28.56 2.22 -9.77
C VAL A 571 -28.11 0.83 -9.36
N THR A 572 -28.84 -0.19 -9.75
CA THR A 572 -28.41 -1.58 -9.57
C THR A 572 -27.50 -1.98 -10.72
N HIS A 573 -26.29 -2.42 -10.40
CA HIS A 573 -25.36 -3.01 -11.37
C HIS A 573 -25.95 -4.31 -11.93
N PRO A 574 -25.65 -4.71 -13.19
CA PRO A 574 -26.08 -6.00 -13.74
C PRO A 574 -25.78 -7.22 -12.86
N ASP A 575 -24.72 -7.16 -12.07
CA ASP A 575 -24.33 -8.21 -11.11
C ASP A 575 -25.05 -8.11 -9.75
N GLY A 576 -26.09 -7.26 -9.63
CA GLY A 576 -27.00 -7.20 -8.47
C GLY A 576 -26.63 -6.21 -7.36
N TYR A 577 -25.41 -5.66 -7.34
CA TYR A 577 -25.00 -4.71 -6.29
C TYR A 577 -25.41 -3.27 -6.58
N ARG A 578 -25.57 -2.46 -5.53
CA ARG A 578 -25.98 -1.04 -5.59
C ARG A 578 -24.82 -0.12 -5.99
N VAL A 579 -25.07 0.86 -6.85
CA VAL A 579 -24.14 1.93 -7.23
C VAL A 579 -24.73 3.29 -6.84
N PRO A 580 -24.12 4.04 -5.89
CA PRO A 580 -24.64 5.32 -5.39
C PRO A 580 -24.58 6.50 -6.39
N CYS A 581 -25.32 6.43 -7.50
CA CYS A 581 -25.35 7.46 -8.55
C CYS A 581 -26.24 8.69 -8.24
N GLY A 582 -26.75 8.80 -7.02
CA GLY A 582 -27.48 9.95 -6.51
C GLY A 582 -26.70 11.26 -6.61
N ALA A 583 -27.40 12.37 -6.82
CA ALA A 583 -26.79 13.68 -6.62
C ALA A 583 -26.47 13.86 -5.13
N VAL A 584 -25.40 14.58 -4.80
CA VAL A 584 -25.10 14.89 -3.40
C VAL A 584 -26.17 15.83 -2.85
N VAL A 585 -26.85 15.39 -1.79
CA VAL A 585 -27.87 16.14 -1.07
C VAL A 585 -27.50 16.26 0.40
N GLN A 586 -28.05 17.27 1.08
CA GLN A 586 -27.91 17.39 2.53
C GLN A 586 -28.66 16.23 3.20
N ARG A 587 -28.03 15.62 4.20
CA ARG A 587 -28.63 14.57 5.02
C ARG A 587 -29.23 15.19 6.29
N PRO A 588 -30.56 15.17 6.45
CA PRO A 588 -31.20 15.60 7.69
C PRO A 588 -30.68 14.77 8.88
N GLY A 589 -30.23 15.44 9.93
CA GLY A 589 -29.68 14.77 11.11
C GLY A 589 -28.36 14.02 10.88
N GLY A 590 -27.65 14.29 9.79
CA GLY A 590 -26.26 13.85 9.58
C GLY A 590 -25.26 14.68 10.41
N SER A 591 -23.98 14.29 10.36
CA SER A 591 -22.92 14.99 11.08
C SER A 591 -22.80 16.48 10.69
N LYS A 592 -22.24 17.29 11.60
CA LYS A 592 -21.87 18.69 11.29
C LYS A 592 -20.75 18.78 10.26
N CYS A 593 -19.94 17.73 10.09
CA CYS A 593 -18.90 17.70 9.07
C CYS A 593 -19.43 17.22 7.71
N GLY A 594 -18.79 17.64 6.61
CA GLY A 594 -19.17 17.20 5.27
C GLY A 594 -20.51 17.78 4.80
N GLN A 595 -20.86 18.99 5.26
CA GLN A 595 -21.99 19.75 4.76
C GLN A 595 -21.71 20.27 3.34
N GLY A 596 -22.75 20.44 2.53
CA GLY A 596 -22.64 21.02 1.19
C GLY A 596 -22.45 19.95 0.11
N THR A 597 -21.61 20.24 -0.88
CA THR A 597 -21.38 19.36 -2.04
C THR A 597 -20.23 18.37 -1.85
N ALA A 598 -19.60 18.35 -0.67
CA ALA A 598 -18.44 17.50 -0.36
C ALA A 598 -18.79 16.51 0.76
N PRO A 599 -19.52 15.43 0.45
CA PRO A 599 -19.90 14.42 1.43
C PRO A 599 -18.65 13.73 1.98
N LYS A 600 -18.69 13.38 3.26
CA LYS A 600 -17.57 12.76 4.00
C LYS A 600 -17.99 11.45 4.67
N ASP A 601 -18.96 10.76 4.09
CA ASP A 601 -19.36 9.45 4.56
C ASP A 601 -18.18 8.49 4.52
N GLU A 602 -18.05 7.71 5.57
CA GLU A 602 -17.06 6.63 5.67
C GLU A 602 -17.79 5.35 6.05
N ILE A 603 -17.62 4.33 5.22
CA ILE A 603 -18.11 2.98 5.47
C ILE A 603 -16.87 2.14 5.76
N VAL A 604 -16.84 1.51 6.93
CA VAL A 604 -15.70 0.76 7.44
C VAL A 604 -16.13 -0.67 7.68
N VAL A 605 -15.47 -1.61 7.01
CA VAL A 605 -15.64 -3.05 7.24
C VAL A 605 -14.40 -3.61 7.91
N TYR A 606 -14.58 -4.51 8.86
CA TYR A 606 -13.47 -5.07 9.65
C TYR A 606 -13.04 -6.47 9.17
N ASP A 607 -13.79 -7.04 8.23
CA ASP A 607 -13.49 -8.31 7.58
C ASP A 607 -13.24 -8.10 6.08
N ALA A 608 -12.06 -8.50 5.61
CA ALA A 608 -11.67 -8.42 4.21
C ALA A 608 -12.53 -9.30 3.29
N ALA A 609 -13.14 -10.38 3.81
CA ALA A 609 -14.02 -11.25 3.04
C ALA A 609 -15.30 -10.53 2.56
N ARG A 610 -15.61 -9.36 3.14
CA ARG A 610 -16.75 -8.51 2.75
C ARG A 610 -16.43 -7.54 1.61
N VAL A 611 -15.22 -7.60 1.06
CA VAL A 611 -14.74 -6.68 0.03
C VAL A 611 -14.34 -7.45 -1.22
N ARG A 612 -14.87 -7.03 -2.36
CA ARG A 612 -14.44 -7.48 -3.68
C ARG A 612 -14.00 -6.32 -4.53
N ARG A 613 -12.82 -6.41 -5.14
CA ARG A 613 -12.31 -5.35 -5.99
C ARG A 613 -12.90 -5.54 -7.38
N ARG A 614 -13.58 -4.53 -7.92
CA ARG A 614 -14.27 -4.63 -9.22
C ARG A 614 -13.59 -3.79 -10.28
N TYR A 615 -13.18 -2.58 -9.93
CA TYR A 615 -12.56 -1.66 -10.88
C TYR A 615 -11.33 -0.96 -10.32
N ILE A 616 -10.36 -0.74 -11.20
CA ILE A 616 -9.26 0.21 -11.01
C ILE A 616 -9.53 1.41 -11.92
N LEU A 617 -9.58 2.60 -11.34
CA LEU A 617 -9.66 3.85 -12.08
C LEU A 617 -8.27 4.48 -12.09
N GLU A 618 -7.77 4.77 -13.29
CA GLU A 618 -6.56 5.55 -13.47
C GLU A 618 -6.87 7.03 -13.28
N LEU A 619 -6.10 7.67 -12.40
CA LEU A 619 -6.22 9.08 -12.13
C LEU A 619 -5.08 9.84 -12.79
N ARG A 620 -5.40 11.01 -13.30
CA ARG A 620 -4.44 11.99 -13.81
C ARG A 620 -4.23 13.09 -12.79
N ASP A 621 -2.98 13.47 -12.59
CA ASP A 621 -2.67 14.67 -11.83
C ASP A 621 -3.00 15.91 -12.68
N PRO A 622 -3.95 16.77 -12.28
CA PRO A 622 -4.26 18.00 -13.01
C PRO A 622 -3.08 18.99 -13.04
N ALA A 623 -2.11 18.87 -12.13
CA ALA A 623 -0.89 19.68 -12.14
C ALA A 623 0.16 19.19 -13.16
N PHE A 624 0.00 17.98 -13.70
CA PHE A 624 0.93 17.42 -14.66
C PHE A 624 0.58 17.88 -16.08
N VAL A 625 1.42 18.75 -16.64
CA VAL A 625 1.23 19.29 -17.99
C VAL A 625 1.57 18.22 -19.02
N LEU A 626 0.60 17.89 -19.86
CA LEU A 626 0.85 17.06 -21.04
C LEU A 626 1.58 17.90 -22.09
N THR A 627 2.66 17.33 -22.60
CA THR A 627 3.41 17.89 -23.71
C THR A 627 3.01 17.18 -24.98
N GLU A 628 2.64 17.94 -26.00
CA GLU A 628 2.58 17.42 -27.37
C GLU A 628 4.01 17.06 -27.81
N VAL A 629 4.19 15.82 -28.25
CA VAL A 629 5.47 15.38 -28.81
C VAL A 629 5.28 15.28 -30.32
N PRO A 630 5.99 16.09 -31.13
CA PRO A 630 5.95 15.93 -32.58
C PRO A 630 6.49 14.53 -32.91
N ARG A 631 5.79 13.79 -33.76
CA ARG A 631 6.34 12.54 -34.29
C ARG A 631 7.63 12.89 -35.01
N SER A 632 8.77 12.40 -34.50
CA SER A 632 10.01 12.43 -35.27
C SER A 632 9.82 11.48 -36.44
N ASP A 633 9.67 12.02 -37.65
CA ASP A 633 9.85 11.26 -38.87
C ASP A 633 11.29 10.71 -38.85
N GLY A 634 11.48 9.43 -38.47
CA GLY A 634 12.78 8.77 -38.58
C GLY A 634 13.36 8.05 -37.35
N ALA A 635 12.57 7.63 -36.36
CA ALA A 635 12.98 6.45 -35.60
C ALA A 635 12.60 5.22 -36.44
N PRO A 636 13.51 4.32 -36.83
CA PRO A 636 13.14 3.17 -37.65
C PRO A 636 12.12 2.37 -36.87
N ALA A 637 10.92 2.20 -37.46
CA ALA A 637 10.13 1.03 -37.14
C ALA A 637 11.04 -0.17 -37.47
N GLN A 638 11.53 -0.88 -36.46
CA GLN A 638 12.09 -2.21 -36.70
C GLN A 638 10.94 -3.03 -37.29
N GLN A 639 10.95 -3.15 -38.61
CA GLN A 639 10.28 -4.22 -39.32
C GLN A 639 10.92 -5.50 -38.82
N ASP A 640 10.20 -6.23 -37.97
CA ASP A 640 10.46 -7.64 -37.74
C ASP A 640 10.04 -8.39 -39.01
N ASP A 641 10.87 -8.32 -40.05
CA ASP A 641 10.78 -9.25 -41.18
C ASP A 641 11.13 -10.63 -40.65
N MET A 642 10.09 -11.41 -40.38
CA MET A 642 10.19 -12.86 -40.20
C MET A 642 10.71 -13.49 -41.49
N HIS A 643 12.03 -13.68 -41.60
CA HIS A 643 12.54 -14.80 -42.40
C HIS A 643 12.31 -16.09 -41.61
N VAL A 644 11.23 -16.77 -41.98
CA VAL A 644 11.02 -18.18 -41.67
C VAL A 644 11.88 -18.97 -42.65
N ASP A 645 13.10 -19.33 -42.25
CA ASP A 645 13.80 -20.42 -42.93
C ASP A 645 13.18 -21.74 -42.46
N GLY A 646 12.36 -22.30 -43.35
CA GLY A 646 11.85 -23.65 -43.22
C GLY A 646 13.00 -24.64 -43.38
N GLY A 647 13.23 -25.43 -42.33
CA GLY A 647 14.02 -26.64 -42.46
C GLY A 647 13.37 -27.60 -43.45
N GLY A 648 14.10 -27.90 -44.53
CA GLY A 648 13.87 -29.03 -45.43
C GLY A 648 15.24 -29.63 -45.74
N GLY A 649 15.45 -30.87 -45.31
CA GLY A 649 16.68 -31.60 -45.52
C GLY A 649 16.86 -32.11 -46.95
N ASP A 650 18.03 -32.73 -47.12
CA ASP A 650 18.63 -33.43 -48.28
C ASP A 650 19.94 -32.67 -48.60
N GLY A 651 21.14 -33.24 -48.50
CA GLY A 651 21.59 -34.59 -48.79
C GLY A 651 22.90 -34.42 -49.57
N ASP A 652 23.91 -35.20 -49.19
CA ASP A 652 25.12 -35.53 -49.93
C ASP A 652 26.29 -34.54 -50.13
N ASP A 653 27.46 -35.16 -49.91
CA ASP A 653 28.75 -35.03 -50.58
C ASP A 653 29.62 -33.78 -50.41
N GLY A 654 30.74 -34.01 -49.70
CA GLY A 654 32.00 -34.11 -50.42
C GLY A 654 32.99 -32.95 -50.25
N GLU A 655 34.20 -33.37 -49.90
CA GLU A 655 35.50 -32.76 -50.16
C GLU A 655 36.19 -31.91 -49.08
N GLU A 656 37.42 -32.36 -48.88
CA GLU A 656 38.51 -31.89 -48.05
C GLU A 656 39.04 -30.53 -48.53
N VAL A 657 39.79 -29.83 -47.67
CA VAL A 657 41.20 -29.42 -47.86
C VAL A 657 41.55 -28.30 -46.88
N GLU A 658 42.62 -28.57 -46.12
CA GLU A 658 43.73 -27.70 -45.67
C GLU A 658 43.50 -26.17 -45.76
N GLY A 659 43.71 -25.36 -44.72
CA GLY A 659 44.90 -25.26 -43.87
C GLY A 659 45.49 -23.87 -44.05
N SER A 660 45.80 -23.18 -42.95
CA SER A 660 46.98 -22.31 -42.77
C SER A 660 46.81 -21.40 -41.56
N ASP A 661 47.78 -21.55 -40.66
CA ASP A 661 48.19 -20.59 -39.65
C ASP A 661 48.40 -19.18 -40.22
N GLU A 662 48.26 -18.15 -39.39
CA GLU A 662 49.39 -17.25 -39.11
C GLU A 662 49.06 -16.25 -37.99
N ASP A 663 50.07 -16.08 -37.15
CA ASP A 663 50.21 -15.21 -35.99
C ASP A 663 50.16 -13.71 -36.31
N GLY A 664 49.96 -12.90 -35.27
CA GLY A 664 50.12 -11.45 -35.38
C GLY A 664 49.90 -10.72 -34.05
N ASP A 665 50.91 -10.76 -33.19
CA ASP A 665 51.14 -9.87 -32.04
C ASP A 665 51.05 -8.37 -32.39
N GLY A 666 50.79 -7.53 -31.38
CA GLY A 666 51.27 -6.14 -31.37
C GLY A 666 50.41 -5.13 -30.61
N ASP A 667 50.77 -4.92 -29.34
CA ASP A 667 51.06 -3.63 -28.67
C ASP A 667 50.02 -2.49 -28.72
N GLU A 668 49.47 -2.07 -27.57
CA GLU A 668 50.02 -1.12 -26.58
C GLU A 668 49.96 0.38 -26.99
N HIS A 669 49.59 1.18 -25.98
CA HIS A 669 49.60 2.66 -25.85
C HIS A 669 48.44 3.42 -26.51
N ASP A 670 47.86 4.48 -25.92
CA ASP A 670 47.98 5.16 -24.61
C ASP A 670 46.81 6.17 -24.52
N GLU A 671 46.58 6.68 -23.29
CA GLU A 671 45.79 7.86 -22.85
C GLU A 671 44.42 7.62 -22.18
#